data_AF-A0A8S3SDX3-F1
#
_entry.id   AF-A0A8S3SDX3-F1
#
_cell.length_a   1.000
_cell.length_b   1.000
_cell.length_c   1.000
_cell.angle_alpha   90.00
_cell.angle_beta   90.00
_cell.angle_gamma   90.00
#
_symmetry.space_group_name_H-M   'P 1'
#
loop_
_entity.id
_entity.type
_entity.pdbx_description
1 polymer ?
#
loop_
_entity_poly.entity_id
_entity_poly.type
_entity_poly.pdbx_seq_one_letter_code
_entity_poly.pdbx_strand_id
1 'polypeptide(L)'
;MAELQSAVLIECSDELKKHMDKLNTFCRLCHKVISKPYNKLSFAREILTLFGINVEGEPKEIFPLYFCHTCARHLYRYRSGTDISSLQTLQSIKLKVYLPHSKDCVICFINEPSAKGRPKKRKLKHVNNENQDSIDHECDISENMSQDWGLTDEGEITVNFGNANQTTDVMLLLKHIQHVISSSSKEQHEDFFSKFLDLLPTDSLSVLCECLGRKQKQSISRDADSFFLMYKDMEAMSSFDIFDWLKKRDQSVTAYLLGLAGCDVNALEKNPRDALIVSRAVEHIYYLCSRNFISPVSFLANLTSYAMTGSKVVVDIFGNASPSGHYKTVTNWLKDQGSKPVQLPSNDLMNVFDNEQVVGKTYSIKPSNKVPVSVITNKGFLELNMHSIGKTLQNELSLKPEVKLDLQGHNVMTNKSSSEGKSENDKEVKLRGVINCMIDQVSELYVKMEIDHNEQLYHFIDHAIEVVLAEQQDKDGHFEDPIDLKHVAPLIQKKQKCTGCDEREGIKKAKLDQKNTKPDPKKKEKIPKLVFIHDEDQSKVSTVTTEFTQYDHITTNHKGKHELVLTDPVYCNPNSIKSVALVLRKIGQENGIHRYGGNKRHWTFVCCDGLPYLIIKKLKEEALVCAITGCHETFLSRDLYEKHCEQIHQGSEKQFMHEFDWMYLRIGAGHYEMNLVKSFFELNWTPFLETLCEIMGFCTDSSKQFAKSCKDHHKSWRLLLIFHLSSLQELVLPYVRNCLSTRCPPTAKGFLTSGIEKYSYGNYQNFKYMLDQVCKFSQGIVNFRMATRRNNADLLKSSKYMTKELFHGRNHPKYQKIELYDTIQDRMMPDNVRELNDLYASITTSGNPSAGEDLDFVLEEKNKQLKAWIPKGMPTDIIWQTVCRNNRALEKIKNHSLSLFGIQSTKYVSRPLGIEDAITAYRTCLRRSNYLDKEKDHTSISGMALDEGLVNFVHEATKKRIVMLRTEFLGEIFEEQSTFKHPLPITPSEREKLQSFGNMTIKQIQKEIHKMLNKIPDPFQFDYHNYIYEQEVETKGKTKLLNFLEELKRVMETLDTEFEDQIRYNFDGYACQHIKSYNIW
;
A
#
# COMPACT_ATOMS: atom_id res chain seq x y z
N MET A 1 55.78 19.24 -70.29
CA MET A 1 55.58 20.52 -69.56
C MET A 1 54.12 20.77 -69.20
N ALA A 2 53.15 20.69 -70.12
CA ALA A 2 51.73 20.93 -69.77
C ALA A 2 51.13 19.90 -68.78
N GLU A 3 51.52 18.62 -68.86
CA GLU A 3 50.94 17.53 -68.06
C GLU A 3 51.43 17.46 -66.60
N LEU A 4 52.37 18.32 -66.19
CA LEU A 4 52.87 18.40 -64.81
C LEU A 4 52.18 19.48 -63.97
N GLN A 5 51.26 20.27 -64.55
CA GLN A 5 50.45 21.25 -63.81
C GLN A 5 49.00 20.82 -63.59
N SER A 6 48.47 19.90 -64.40
CA SER A 6 47.10 19.37 -64.24
C SER A 6 46.94 18.49 -63.00
N ALA A 7 47.87 17.59 -62.73
CA ALA A 7 47.81 16.68 -61.58
C ALA A 7 47.74 17.42 -60.23
N VAL A 8 48.62 18.41 -60.04
CA VAL A 8 48.76 19.16 -58.78
C VAL A 8 47.52 20.00 -58.46
N LEU A 9 46.81 20.50 -59.49
CA LEU A 9 45.57 21.27 -59.30
C LEU A 9 44.35 20.39 -59.02
N ILE A 10 44.32 19.16 -59.53
CA ILE A 10 43.19 18.23 -59.32
C ILE A 10 43.22 17.64 -57.90
N GLU A 11 44.38 17.25 -57.37
CA GLU A 11 44.48 16.73 -55.99
C GLU A 11 44.07 17.80 -54.96
N CYS A 12 44.51 19.05 -55.15
CA CYS A 12 44.19 20.16 -54.26
C CYS A 12 42.67 20.49 -54.23
N SER A 13 41.92 20.18 -55.30
CA SER A 13 40.47 20.40 -55.37
C SER A 13 39.70 19.46 -54.41
N ASP A 14 39.99 18.17 -54.44
CA ASP A 14 39.22 17.18 -53.67
C ASP A 14 39.60 17.17 -52.18
N GLU A 15 40.83 17.55 -51.82
CA GLU A 15 41.19 17.77 -50.41
C GLU A 15 40.54 19.03 -49.84
N LEU A 16 40.53 20.14 -50.59
CA LEU A 16 39.80 21.36 -50.19
C LEU A 16 38.28 21.10 -50.06
N LYS A 17 37.70 20.26 -50.90
CA LYS A 17 36.29 19.85 -50.82
C LYS A 17 36.01 19.02 -49.56
N LYS A 18 36.84 18.01 -49.25
CA LYS A 18 36.74 17.23 -48.00
C LYS A 18 36.93 18.10 -46.76
N HIS A 19 37.86 19.06 -46.82
CA HIS A 19 38.05 20.08 -45.78
C HIS A 19 36.77 20.91 -45.58
N MET A 20 36.17 21.39 -46.67
CA MET A 20 34.93 22.17 -46.65
C MET A 20 33.75 21.40 -46.06
N ASP A 21 33.58 20.14 -46.42
CA ASP A 21 32.52 19.30 -45.87
C ASP A 21 32.71 19.08 -44.35
N LYS A 22 33.95 18.80 -43.90
CA LYS A 22 34.27 18.73 -42.46
C LYS A 22 34.07 20.06 -41.75
N LEU A 23 34.53 21.17 -42.31
CA LEU A 23 34.39 22.53 -41.78
C LEU A 23 32.91 22.88 -41.52
N ASN A 24 32.03 22.51 -42.45
CA ASN A 24 30.59 22.74 -42.36
C ASN A 24 29.88 21.88 -41.31
N THR A 25 30.54 20.88 -40.72
CA THR A 25 30.00 20.17 -39.53
C THR A 25 30.09 21.01 -38.25
N PHE A 26 30.84 22.11 -38.23
CA PHE A 26 31.05 22.95 -37.04
C PHE A 26 30.23 24.24 -37.06
N CYS A 27 29.69 24.64 -35.90
CA CYS A 27 28.97 25.91 -35.75
C CYS A 27 29.89 27.13 -35.94
N ARG A 28 29.60 27.99 -36.92
CA ARG A 28 30.37 29.22 -37.19
C ARG A 28 30.51 30.18 -35.99
N LEU A 29 29.58 30.18 -35.04
CA LEU A 29 29.69 30.99 -33.81
C LEU A 29 30.42 30.28 -32.66
N CYS A 30 30.03 29.05 -32.32
CA CYS A 30 30.47 28.38 -31.08
C CYS A 30 31.30 27.10 -31.28
N HIS A 31 31.65 26.76 -32.52
CA HIS A 31 32.61 25.71 -32.92
C HIS A 31 32.27 24.29 -32.45
N LYS A 32 31.07 24.06 -31.89
CA LYS A 32 30.53 22.74 -31.58
C LYS A 32 29.98 22.07 -32.84
N VAL A 33 30.12 20.75 -32.92
CA VAL A 33 29.57 19.91 -34.00
C VAL A 33 28.05 20.08 -34.08
N ILE A 34 27.54 20.18 -35.30
CA ILE A 34 26.15 20.46 -35.64
C ILE A 34 25.38 19.16 -35.83
N SER A 35 24.33 18.94 -35.02
CA SER A 35 23.34 17.87 -35.24
C SER A 35 22.11 18.31 -36.04
N LYS A 36 21.88 19.63 -36.19
CA LYS A 36 20.87 20.26 -37.07
C LYS A 36 21.38 21.62 -37.55
N PRO A 37 21.67 21.81 -38.86
CA PRO A 37 22.23 23.05 -39.39
C PRO A 37 21.18 24.13 -39.61
N TYR A 38 21.59 25.38 -39.40
CA TYR A 38 20.88 26.61 -39.78
C TYR A 38 21.84 27.48 -40.59
N ASN A 39 21.43 27.99 -41.76
CA ASN A 39 22.31 28.77 -42.64
C ASN A 39 22.73 30.11 -41.99
N LYS A 40 24.03 30.48 -42.09
CA LYS A 40 24.55 31.72 -41.48
C LYS A 40 23.92 33.00 -42.04
N LEU A 41 23.58 33.00 -43.33
CA LEU A 41 23.00 34.15 -44.04
C LEU A 41 21.61 34.51 -43.49
N SER A 42 20.87 33.53 -42.95
CA SER A 42 19.54 33.76 -42.35
C SER A 42 19.55 34.66 -41.10
N PHE A 43 20.72 35.04 -40.59
CA PHE A 43 20.92 35.91 -39.43
C PHE A 43 22.02 36.97 -39.66
N ALA A 44 22.34 37.31 -40.91
CA ALA A 44 23.48 38.18 -41.24
C ALA A 44 23.41 39.55 -40.54
N ARG A 45 22.22 40.18 -40.52
CA ARG A 45 21.99 41.46 -39.85
C ARG A 45 22.19 41.39 -38.34
N GLU A 46 21.69 40.36 -37.67
CA GLU A 46 21.87 40.18 -36.23
C GLU A 46 23.34 39.97 -35.88
N ILE A 47 24.09 39.24 -36.70
CA ILE A 47 25.49 38.92 -36.42
C ILE A 47 26.41 40.11 -36.71
N LEU A 48 26.13 40.88 -37.76
CA LEU A 48 26.79 42.16 -37.99
C LEU A 48 26.56 43.12 -36.81
N THR A 49 25.33 43.16 -36.28
CA THR A 49 24.97 44.02 -35.14
C THR A 49 25.60 43.56 -33.81
N LEU A 50 25.65 42.24 -33.56
CA LEU A 50 26.09 41.68 -32.27
C LEU A 50 27.59 41.38 -32.17
N PHE A 51 28.25 41.11 -33.30
CA PHE A 51 29.64 40.66 -33.36
C PHE A 51 30.51 41.48 -34.32
N GLY A 52 29.95 42.43 -35.09
CA GLY A 52 30.68 43.21 -36.08
C GLY A 52 31.06 42.45 -37.36
N ILE A 53 30.54 41.23 -37.57
CA ILE A 53 30.94 40.35 -38.67
C ILE A 53 29.97 40.45 -39.85
N ASN A 54 30.47 40.85 -41.02
CA ASN A 54 29.75 40.66 -42.28
C ASN A 54 29.90 39.21 -42.79
N VAL A 55 28.97 38.33 -42.39
CA VAL A 55 28.97 36.91 -42.78
C VAL A 55 28.66 36.65 -44.26
N GLU A 56 28.23 37.66 -45.02
CA GLU A 56 27.94 37.55 -46.46
C GLU A 56 29.22 37.67 -47.31
N GLY A 57 30.23 38.40 -46.80
CA GLY A 57 31.56 38.55 -47.42
C GLY A 57 32.64 37.60 -46.89
N GLU A 58 32.29 36.61 -46.05
CA GLU A 58 33.27 35.67 -45.50
C GLU A 58 33.74 34.63 -46.54
N PRO A 59 35.07 34.41 -46.68
CA PRO A 59 35.61 33.26 -47.42
C PRO A 59 35.02 31.95 -46.90
N LYS A 60 34.42 31.18 -47.80
CA LYS A 60 33.73 29.92 -47.45
C LYS A 60 34.74 28.83 -47.09
N GLU A 61 35.91 28.90 -47.73
CA GLU A 61 37.12 28.08 -47.62
C GLU A 61 37.74 28.12 -46.22
N ILE A 62 37.27 29.05 -45.37
CA ILE A 62 37.77 29.31 -44.02
C ILE A 62 36.62 29.29 -43.00
N PHE A 63 35.45 29.85 -43.31
CA PHE A 63 34.39 30.05 -42.32
C PHE A 63 33.14 29.18 -42.58
N PRO A 64 32.76 28.29 -41.62
CA PRO A 64 31.61 27.38 -41.80
C PRO A 64 30.34 28.09 -42.21
N LEU A 65 29.51 27.42 -43.01
CA LEU A 65 28.26 27.97 -43.55
C LEU A 65 27.09 27.94 -42.56
N TYR A 66 27.20 27.20 -41.46
CA TYR A 66 26.07 26.85 -40.59
C TYR A 66 26.25 27.17 -39.10
N PHE A 67 25.14 27.33 -38.41
CA PHE A 67 25.03 27.34 -36.95
C PHE A 67 24.38 26.07 -36.41
N CYS A 68 24.69 25.74 -35.17
CA CYS A 68 23.90 24.79 -34.40
C CYS A 68 22.59 25.44 -33.91
N HIS A 69 21.56 24.61 -33.72
CA HIS A 69 20.24 24.99 -33.20
C HIS A 69 20.27 25.92 -31.97
N THR A 70 21.22 25.72 -31.04
CA THR A 70 21.32 26.55 -29.83
C THR A 70 21.66 28.00 -30.16
N CYS A 71 22.68 28.25 -31.00
CA CYS A 71 23.04 29.60 -31.42
C CYS A 71 21.92 30.26 -32.23
N ALA A 72 21.31 29.53 -33.17
CA ALA A 72 20.15 30.01 -33.91
C ALA A 72 18.98 30.42 -32.99
N ARG A 73 18.72 29.65 -31.92
CA ARG A 73 17.66 29.97 -30.93
C ARG A 73 17.94 31.27 -30.16
N HIS A 74 19.19 31.59 -29.84
CA HIS A 74 19.54 32.88 -29.22
C HIS A 74 19.42 34.04 -30.21
N LEU A 75 19.84 33.86 -31.48
CA LEU A 75 19.66 34.88 -32.53
C LEU A 75 18.18 35.16 -32.82
N TYR A 76 17.32 34.13 -32.85
CA TYR A 76 15.86 34.32 -32.95
C TYR A 76 15.29 35.11 -31.76
N ARG A 77 15.75 34.86 -30.53
CA ARG A 77 15.32 35.60 -29.32
C ARG A 77 15.74 37.06 -29.32
N TYR A 78 16.93 37.34 -29.87
CA TYR A 78 17.38 38.71 -30.09
C TYR A 78 16.53 39.41 -31.16
N ARG A 79 16.25 38.75 -32.29
CA ARG A 79 15.32 39.24 -33.33
C ARG A 79 13.91 39.51 -32.80
N SER A 80 13.44 38.75 -31.80
CA SER A 80 12.15 38.98 -31.12
C SER A 80 12.21 39.90 -29.89
N GLY A 81 13.35 40.55 -29.62
CA GLY A 81 13.51 41.60 -28.60
C GLY A 81 13.22 41.18 -27.15
N THR A 82 13.22 39.89 -26.83
CA THR A 82 12.46 39.37 -25.67
C THR A 82 13.29 39.04 -24.42
N ASP A 83 14.62 39.23 -24.45
CA ASP A 83 15.51 38.81 -23.34
C ASP A 83 16.88 39.52 -23.41
N ILE A 84 17.21 40.31 -22.37
CA ILE A 84 18.50 41.02 -22.24
C ILE A 84 19.62 40.05 -21.80
N SER A 85 19.33 38.97 -21.07
CA SER A 85 20.35 38.01 -20.59
C SER A 85 20.96 37.17 -21.74
N SER A 86 20.20 36.99 -22.83
CA SER A 86 20.70 36.37 -24.07
C SER A 86 21.82 37.20 -24.74
N LEU A 87 21.90 38.52 -24.53
CA LEU A 87 22.98 39.36 -25.06
C LEU A 87 24.32 39.02 -24.41
N GLN A 88 24.38 39.02 -23.07
CA GLN A 88 25.60 38.68 -22.32
C GLN A 88 26.11 37.28 -22.67
N THR A 89 25.18 36.32 -22.84
CA THR A 89 25.52 34.95 -23.26
C THR A 89 26.14 34.91 -24.65
N LEU A 90 25.58 35.64 -25.64
CA LEU A 90 26.13 35.71 -27.00
C LEU A 90 27.47 36.46 -27.05
N GLN A 91 27.59 37.61 -26.37
CA GLN A 91 28.81 38.42 -26.33
C GLN A 91 30.00 37.69 -25.67
N SER A 92 29.75 36.72 -24.79
CA SER A 92 30.80 35.88 -24.18
C SER A 92 31.42 34.84 -25.13
N ILE A 93 30.88 34.64 -26.33
CA ILE A 93 31.36 33.61 -27.28
C ILE A 93 32.67 34.06 -27.92
N LYS A 94 33.79 33.44 -27.50
CA LYS A 94 35.09 33.59 -28.18
C LYS A 94 35.03 32.99 -29.59
N LEU A 95 35.07 33.86 -30.59
CA LEU A 95 35.08 33.51 -32.01
C LEU A 95 36.44 32.95 -32.41
N LYS A 96 36.48 31.66 -32.76
CA LYS A 96 37.68 31.04 -33.34
C LYS A 96 37.78 31.46 -34.80
N VAL A 97 38.91 32.02 -35.17
CA VAL A 97 39.31 32.19 -36.57
C VAL A 97 39.89 30.86 -37.04
N TYR A 98 39.50 30.43 -38.23
CA TYR A 98 40.10 29.30 -38.92
C TYR A 98 41.14 29.80 -39.92
N LEU A 99 41.96 28.89 -40.46
CA LEU A 99 42.91 29.18 -41.53
C LEU A 99 42.54 28.38 -42.79
N PRO A 100 42.96 28.82 -43.99
CA PRO A 100 42.80 28.03 -45.21
C PRO A 100 43.36 26.62 -45.07
N HIS A 101 42.86 25.71 -45.91
CA HIS A 101 43.39 24.34 -45.95
C HIS A 101 44.88 24.32 -46.32
N SER A 102 45.62 23.45 -45.63
CA SER A 102 47.05 23.19 -45.79
C SER A 102 47.33 21.74 -45.37
N LYS A 103 48.54 21.22 -45.65
CA LYS A 103 48.88 19.81 -45.37
C LYS A 103 48.74 19.43 -43.89
N ASP A 104 49.00 20.38 -42.97
CA ASP A 104 48.90 20.19 -41.52
C ASP A 104 47.53 20.61 -40.94
N CYS A 105 46.49 20.67 -41.76
CA CYS A 105 45.21 21.25 -41.38
C CYS A 105 44.47 20.42 -40.31
N VAL A 106 44.52 20.90 -39.07
CA VAL A 106 43.93 20.28 -37.86
C VAL A 106 42.45 19.87 -38.03
N ILE A 107 41.66 20.57 -38.84
CA ILE A 107 40.24 20.24 -39.09
C ILE A 107 40.11 18.89 -39.83
N CYS A 108 41.02 18.60 -40.76
CA CYS A 108 40.99 17.38 -41.55
C CYS A 108 41.34 16.14 -40.70
N PHE A 109 42.15 16.30 -39.66
CA PHE A 109 42.62 15.22 -38.77
C PHE A 109 41.74 14.96 -37.54
N ILE A 110 40.62 15.68 -37.37
CA ILE A 110 39.62 15.31 -36.36
C ILE A 110 38.91 14.02 -36.81
N ASN A 111 39.07 12.96 -36.02
CA ASN A 111 38.38 11.68 -36.18
C ASN A 111 37.00 11.69 -35.51
N GLU A 112 36.00 11.08 -36.16
CA GLU A 112 34.63 11.03 -35.65
C GLU A 112 34.41 9.92 -34.60
N PRO A 113 33.54 10.11 -33.61
CA PRO A 113 33.17 9.07 -32.65
C PRO A 113 32.29 7.99 -33.32
N SER A 114 32.82 6.77 -33.43
CA SER A 114 32.21 5.65 -34.15
C SER A 114 30.78 5.29 -33.68
N ALA A 115 29.87 5.09 -34.62
CA ALA A 115 28.49 4.69 -34.36
C ALA A 115 28.35 3.25 -33.81
N LYS A 116 27.23 2.97 -33.11
CA LYS A 116 26.98 1.69 -32.44
C LYS A 116 26.63 0.56 -33.42
N GLY A 117 27.57 -0.37 -33.64
CA GLY A 117 27.36 -1.64 -34.35
C GLY A 117 27.13 -2.83 -33.39
N ARG A 118 26.30 -3.81 -33.80
CA ARG A 118 25.99 -5.03 -33.02
C ARG A 118 26.75 -6.23 -33.59
N PRO A 119 27.63 -6.91 -32.83
CA PRO A 119 28.37 -8.08 -33.34
C PRO A 119 27.45 -9.26 -33.70
N LYS A 120 27.76 -9.96 -34.80
CA LYS A 120 27.16 -11.26 -35.15
C LYS A 120 28.09 -12.39 -34.70
N LYS A 121 27.56 -13.43 -34.03
CA LYS A 121 28.32 -14.66 -33.72
C LYS A 121 28.68 -15.40 -35.02
N ARG A 122 29.92 -15.88 -35.14
CA ARG A 122 30.28 -17.00 -36.03
C ARG A 122 31.28 -17.95 -35.35
N LYS A 123 31.35 -19.18 -35.86
CA LYS A 123 31.91 -20.36 -35.19
C LYS A 123 33.45 -20.38 -35.27
N LEU A 124 34.09 -20.91 -34.23
CA LEU A 124 35.46 -21.43 -34.31
C LEU A 124 35.50 -22.73 -35.14
N LYS A 125 36.63 -22.95 -35.81
CA LYS A 125 37.13 -24.26 -36.25
C LYS A 125 38.64 -24.32 -35.96
N HIS A 126 39.18 -25.53 -35.92
CA HIS A 126 40.50 -25.89 -35.38
C HIS A 126 41.54 -26.13 -36.49
N VAL A 127 42.82 -26.26 -36.09
CA VAL A 127 43.94 -26.94 -36.82
C VAL A 127 44.47 -26.17 -38.05
N ASN A 128 45.76 -26.02 -38.36
CA ASN A 128 47.12 -26.27 -37.77
C ASN A 128 48.12 -25.41 -38.65
N ASN A 129 49.46 -25.30 -38.56
CA ASN A 129 50.63 -25.70 -37.72
C ASN A 129 51.82 -24.74 -38.13
N GLU A 130 53.14 -24.84 -37.87
CA GLU A 130 54.10 -25.72 -37.16
C GLU A 130 55.46 -24.96 -36.97
N ASN A 131 56.34 -25.44 -36.06
CA ASN A 131 57.84 -25.34 -36.06
C ASN A 131 58.55 -23.95 -36.17
N GLN A 132 59.81 -23.73 -35.75
CA GLN A 132 60.68 -24.37 -34.74
C GLN A 132 61.79 -23.37 -34.30
N ASP A 133 62.38 -23.66 -33.14
CA ASP A 133 63.71 -23.32 -32.59
C ASP A 133 64.68 -22.38 -33.35
N SER A 134 65.26 -21.42 -32.61
CA SER A 134 66.66 -20.99 -32.76
C SER A 134 67.16 -20.40 -31.42
N ILE A 135 68.36 -20.79 -31.00
CA ILE A 135 69.15 -20.19 -29.91
C ILE A 135 70.38 -19.57 -30.58
N ASP A 136 70.90 -18.45 -30.06
CA ASP A 136 72.34 -18.22 -30.13
C ASP A 136 72.86 -17.32 -28.99
N HIS A 137 74.05 -17.68 -28.51
CA HIS A 137 74.97 -16.88 -27.68
C HIS A 137 75.80 -15.95 -28.62
N GLU A 138 76.75 -15.08 -28.25
CA GLU A 138 77.34 -14.57 -27.00
C GLU A 138 78.07 -13.25 -27.35
N CYS A 139 78.48 -12.44 -26.36
CA CYS A 139 79.88 -11.97 -26.29
C CYS A 139 80.13 -11.22 -24.97
N ASP A 140 81.13 -11.65 -24.21
CA ASP A 140 81.72 -10.87 -23.11
C ASP A 140 82.66 -9.78 -23.63
N ILE A 141 83.06 -8.86 -22.75
CA ILE A 141 84.48 -8.68 -22.40
C ILE A 141 84.57 -7.90 -21.07
N SER A 142 85.39 -8.43 -20.16
CA SER A 142 85.71 -7.84 -18.85
C SER A 142 86.90 -6.89 -18.92
N GLU A 143 87.08 -6.04 -17.91
CA GLU A 143 88.34 -6.04 -17.15
C GLU A 143 88.20 -5.41 -15.75
N ASN A 144 89.11 -5.78 -14.84
CA ASN A 144 89.09 -5.41 -13.41
C ASN A 144 89.99 -4.22 -13.11
N MET A 145 89.69 -3.47 -12.05
CA MET A 145 90.69 -3.05 -11.06
C MET A 145 90.08 -3.00 -9.64
N SER A 146 90.93 -3.25 -8.64
CA SER A 146 90.66 -3.25 -7.19
C SER A 146 90.87 -1.84 -6.58
N GLN A 147 90.86 -1.54 -5.27
CA GLN A 147 91.01 -2.38 -4.07
C GLN A 147 90.65 -1.61 -2.77
N ASP A 148 90.09 -2.31 -1.76
CA ASP A 148 90.02 -2.00 -0.30
C ASP A 148 89.59 -0.57 0.16
N TRP A 149 89.17 -0.24 1.38
CA TRP A 149 89.03 -0.90 2.70
C TRP A 149 87.62 -0.52 3.25
N GLY A 150 87.07 -0.96 4.38
CA GLY A 150 87.48 -1.82 5.50
C GLY A 150 86.47 -1.59 6.64
N LEU A 151 86.20 -2.60 7.49
CA LEU A 151 85.19 -2.50 8.57
C LEU A 151 85.76 -1.86 9.85
N THR A 152 84.93 -1.07 10.53
CA THR A 152 84.95 -0.90 12.00
C THR A 152 83.51 -0.83 12.52
N ASP A 153 83.26 -1.47 13.64
CA ASP A 153 81.97 -1.45 14.34
C ASP A 153 81.73 -0.15 15.14
N GLU A 154 80.60 -0.11 15.85
CA GLU A 154 80.02 1.01 16.62
C GLU A 154 79.37 2.11 15.77
N GLY A 155 78.18 2.54 16.19
CA GLY A 155 77.22 3.19 15.30
C GLY A 155 76.91 4.64 15.63
N GLU A 156 77.39 5.56 14.78
CA GLU A 156 76.79 6.88 14.57
C GLU A 156 77.16 7.41 13.17
N ILE A 157 76.21 7.46 12.23
CA ILE A 157 76.46 7.99 10.88
C ILE A 157 76.01 9.44 10.79
N THR A 158 76.91 10.35 11.15
CA THR A 158 76.76 11.79 10.89
C THR A 158 77.06 12.09 9.41
N VAL A 159 76.02 12.14 8.57
CA VAL A 159 76.18 12.51 7.15
C VAL A 159 76.47 14.01 7.03
N ASN A 160 77.76 14.34 6.99
CA ASN A 160 78.24 15.71 6.82
C ASN A 160 78.25 16.10 5.34
N PHE A 161 77.28 16.91 4.89
CA PHE A 161 77.08 17.29 3.48
C PHE A 161 78.11 18.32 2.97
N GLY A 162 79.39 17.92 2.92
CA GLY A 162 80.51 18.71 2.42
C GLY A 162 80.96 18.33 1.01
N ASN A 163 80.24 18.82 -0.02
CA ASN A 163 80.65 18.84 -1.44
C ASN A 163 81.10 17.49 -2.08
N ALA A 164 80.13 16.62 -2.37
CA ALA A 164 80.26 15.52 -3.34
C ALA A 164 79.02 15.42 -4.26
N ASN A 165 79.02 14.50 -5.23
CA ASN A 165 77.99 14.39 -6.27
C ASN A 165 76.65 13.89 -5.70
N GLN A 166 75.71 14.82 -5.49
CA GLN A 166 74.33 14.56 -4.99
C GLN A 166 73.62 13.39 -5.68
N THR A 167 73.86 13.14 -6.97
CA THR A 167 73.25 12.02 -7.73
C THR A 167 73.76 10.65 -7.27
N THR A 168 75.04 10.54 -6.90
CA THR A 168 75.67 9.29 -6.49
C THR A 168 75.25 8.92 -5.06
N ASP A 169 75.22 9.90 -4.16
CA ASP A 169 74.85 9.69 -2.76
C ASP A 169 73.37 9.32 -2.62
N VAL A 170 72.49 9.93 -3.43
CA VAL A 170 71.07 9.52 -3.53
C VAL A 170 70.94 8.10 -4.09
N MET A 171 71.77 7.68 -5.04
CA MET A 171 71.79 6.28 -5.51
C MET A 171 72.31 5.29 -4.46
N LEU A 172 73.29 5.68 -3.65
CA LEU A 172 73.77 4.88 -2.51
C LEU A 172 72.68 4.75 -1.44
N LEU A 173 72.02 5.85 -1.07
CA LEU A 173 70.90 5.86 -0.14
C LEU A 173 69.75 4.97 -0.63
N LEU A 174 69.37 5.07 -1.91
CA LEU A 174 68.32 4.23 -2.51
C LEU A 174 68.71 2.74 -2.52
N LYS A 175 69.98 2.41 -2.83
CA LYS A 175 70.49 1.03 -2.72
C LYS A 175 70.48 0.52 -1.28
N HIS A 176 70.83 1.36 -0.30
CA HIS A 176 70.84 0.98 1.10
C HIS A 176 69.41 0.77 1.64
N ILE A 177 68.48 1.67 1.32
CA ILE A 177 67.04 1.51 1.58
C ILE A 177 66.52 0.20 0.96
N GLN A 178 66.87 -0.08 -0.31
CA GLN A 178 66.49 -1.33 -0.97
C GLN A 178 67.10 -2.58 -0.29
N HIS A 179 68.34 -2.50 0.20
CA HIS A 179 69.00 -3.60 0.92
C HIS A 179 68.35 -3.88 2.27
N VAL A 180 68.05 -2.83 3.06
CA VAL A 180 67.28 -2.95 4.31
C VAL A 180 65.92 -3.59 4.04
N ILE A 181 65.14 -3.06 3.09
CA ILE A 181 63.81 -3.59 2.71
C ILE A 181 63.88 -5.06 2.23
N SER A 182 65.03 -5.51 1.73
CA SER A 182 65.25 -6.88 1.26
C SER A 182 65.72 -7.85 2.36
N SER A 183 65.94 -7.37 3.59
CA SER A 183 66.62 -8.12 4.66
C SER A 183 65.95 -8.05 6.05
N SER A 184 65.06 -7.09 6.30
CA SER A 184 64.37 -6.90 7.57
C SER A 184 62.89 -7.35 7.60
N SER A 185 62.30 -7.41 8.80
CA SER A 185 60.88 -7.76 9.03
C SER A 185 59.92 -6.61 8.67
N LYS A 186 58.62 -6.91 8.55
CA LYS A 186 57.58 -5.87 8.33
C LYS A 186 57.55 -4.82 9.44
N GLU A 187 57.75 -5.24 10.69
CA GLU A 187 57.77 -4.34 11.86
C GLU A 187 59.01 -3.42 11.82
N GLN A 188 60.15 -3.96 11.40
CA GLN A 188 61.39 -3.20 11.19
C GLN A 188 61.24 -2.21 10.01
N HIS A 189 60.48 -2.56 8.96
CA HIS A 189 60.14 -1.61 7.90
C HIS A 189 59.25 -0.48 8.42
N GLU A 190 58.27 -0.76 9.27
CA GLU A 190 57.36 0.24 9.82
C GLU A 190 58.08 1.21 10.78
N ASP A 191 58.96 0.72 11.64
CA ASP A 191 59.85 1.55 12.47
C ASP A 191 60.82 2.41 11.64
N PHE A 192 61.48 1.80 10.64
CA PHE A 192 62.38 2.53 9.72
C PHE A 192 61.63 3.62 8.94
N PHE A 193 60.49 3.30 8.35
CA PHE A 193 59.71 4.28 7.59
C PHE A 193 59.12 5.37 8.47
N SER A 194 58.69 5.09 9.71
CA SER A 194 58.25 6.15 10.63
C SER A 194 59.39 7.14 10.87
N LYS A 195 60.56 6.66 11.33
CA LYS A 195 61.73 7.49 11.60
C LYS A 195 62.23 8.26 10.38
N PHE A 196 62.14 7.65 9.19
CA PHE A 196 62.47 8.34 7.93
C PHE A 196 61.46 9.46 7.61
N LEU A 197 60.16 9.22 7.80
CA LEU A 197 59.12 10.23 7.55
C LEU A 197 59.17 11.37 8.58
N ASP A 198 59.49 11.09 9.84
CA ASP A 198 59.69 12.08 10.91
C ASP A 198 60.84 13.06 10.61
N LEU A 199 61.81 12.65 9.77
CA LEU A 199 62.93 13.47 9.31
C LEU A 199 62.63 14.29 8.03
N LEU A 200 61.48 14.12 7.39
CA LEU A 200 61.13 14.86 6.16
C LEU A 200 60.41 16.18 6.46
N PRO A 201 60.84 17.31 5.87
CA PRO A 201 60.05 18.53 5.84
C PRO A 201 58.68 18.32 5.18
N THR A 202 57.66 19.05 5.64
CA THR A 202 56.27 18.93 5.16
C THR A 202 56.13 19.04 3.64
N ASP A 203 56.92 19.91 3.01
CA ASP A 203 56.93 20.08 1.55
C ASP A 203 57.45 18.80 0.84
N SER A 204 58.53 18.20 1.36
CA SER A 204 59.08 16.93 0.84
C SER A 204 58.11 15.77 1.02
N LEU A 205 57.42 15.71 2.17
CA LEU A 205 56.34 14.74 2.42
C LEU A 205 55.18 14.91 1.44
N SER A 206 54.80 16.16 1.10
CA SER A 206 53.74 16.43 0.13
C SER A 206 54.09 15.94 -1.29
N VAL A 207 55.34 16.14 -1.72
CA VAL A 207 55.86 15.66 -3.02
C VAL A 207 55.93 14.14 -3.05
N LEU A 208 56.37 13.49 -1.95
CA LEU A 208 56.37 12.04 -1.81
C LEU A 208 54.96 11.45 -1.98
N CYS A 209 53.97 12.01 -1.27
CA CYS A 209 52.57 11.62 -1.38
C CYS A 209 52.02 11.80 -2.81
N GLU A 210 52.35 12.90 -3.50
CA GLU A 210 51.90 13.08 -4.88
C GLU A 210 52.54 12.06 -5.84
N CYS A 211 53.84 11.77 -5.69
CA CYS A 211 54.54 10.77 -6.48
C CYS A 211 54.01 9.35 -6.25
N LEU A 212 53.69 8.97 -5.00
CA LEU A 212 53.02 7.71 -4.67
C LEU A 212 51.64 7.62 -5.34
N GLY A 213 50.82 8.68 -5.25
CA GLY A 213 49.51 8.74 -5.90
C GLY A 213 49.60 8.63 -7.43
N ARG A 214 50.55 9.34 -8.06
CA ARG A 214 50.83 9.25 -9.50
C ARG A 214 51.26 7.83 -9.91
N LYS A 215 52.09 7.16 -9.11
CA LYS A 215 52.56 5.78 -9.35
C LYS A 215 51.41 4.76 -9.27
N GLN A 216 50.56 4.85 -8.24
CA GLN A 216 49.50 3.86 -8.01
C GLN A 216 48.25 4.06 -8.88
N LYS A 217 48.03 5.26 -9.44
CA LYS A 217 46.85 5.60 -10.27
C LYS A 217 46.46 4.54 -11.32
N GLN A 218 47.43 3.87 -11.95
CA GLN A 218 47.12 2.81 -12.93
C GLN A 218 46.63 1.51 -12.29
N SER A 219 47.14 1.13 -11.11
CA SER A 219 46.67 -0.04 -10.36
C SER A 219 45.23 0.17 -9.90
N ILE A 220 45.00 1.31 -9.24
CA ILE A 220 43.69 1.76 -8.74
C ILE A 220 42.63 1.78 -9.85
N SER A 221 42.96 2.28 -11.03
CA SER A 221 42.01 2.29 -12.16
C SER A 221 41.67 0.88 -12.66
N ARG A 222 42.65 -0.03 -12.71
CA ARG A 222 42.41 -1.42 -13.17
C ARG A 222 41.53 -2.19 -12.19
N ASP A 223 41.73 -2.03 -10.88
CA ASP A 223 40.89 -2.66 -9.87
C ASP A 223 39.46 -2.07 -9.85
N ALA A 224 39.33 -0.75 -10.02
CA ALA A 224 38.02 -0.11 -10.19
C ALA A 224 37.25 -0.66 -11.41
N ASP A 225 37.94 -0.81 -12.55
CA ASP A 225 37.34 -1.33 -13.78
C ASP A 225 36.97 -2.83 -13.65
N SER A 226 37.72 -3.64 -12.90
CA SER A 226 37.41 -5.08 -12.75
C SER A 226 36.13 -5.39 -11.98
N PHE A 227 35.64 -4.45 -11.14
CA PHE A 227 34.37 -4.59 -10.42
C PHE A 227 33.27 -3.62 -10.89
N PHE A 228 33.52 -2.81 -11.93
CA PHE A 228 32.61 -1.77 -12.42
C PHE A 228 31.19 -2.25 -12.82
N LEU A 229 31.01 -3.54 -13.12
CA LEU A 229 29.72 -4.11 -13.48
C LEU A 229 28.97 -4.76 -12.31
N MET A 230 29.61 -4.94 -11.15
CA MET A 230 29.03 -5.65 -9.99
C MET A 230 27.69 -5.05 -9.55
N TYR A 231 27.57 -3.72 -9.57
CA TYR A 231 26.33 -3.02 -9.18
C TYR A 231 25.09 -3.44 -9.98
N LYS A 232 25.24 -4.07 -11.15
CA LYS A 232 24.13 -4.48 -12.03
C LYS A 232 23.47 -5.79 -11.63
N ASP A 233 24.17 -6.63 -10.87
CA ASP A 233 23.74 -7.98 -10.52
C ASP A 233 22.97 -7.99 -9.19
N MET A 234 21.66 -8.26 -9.24
CA MET A 234 20.80 -8.29 -8.07
C MET A 234 21.22 -9.33 -7.03
N GLU A 235 21.77 -10.47 -7.43
CA GLU A 235 22.17 -11.51 -6.48
C GLU A 235 23.43 -11.07 -5.72
N ALA A 236 24.43 -10.56 -6.44
CA ALA A 236 25.65 -9.97 -5.86
C ALA A 236 25.35 -8.77 -4.94
N MET A 237 24.37 -7.93 -5.30
CA MET A 237 23.94 -6.81 -4.44
C MET A 237 23.09 -7.24 -3.23
N SER A 238 22.51 -8.45 -3.24
CA SER A 238 21.71 -9.01 -2.13
C SER A 238 22.52 -9.83 -1.12
N SER A 239 23.76 -10.17 -1.48
CA SER A 239 24.71 -10.99 -0.72
C SER A 239 26.06 -10.29 -0.52
N PHE A 240 26.09 -8.96 -0.69
CA PHE A 240 27.30 -8.15 -0.64
C PHE A 240 27.93 -8.17 0.75
N ASP A 241 29.12 -8.77 0.91
CA ASP A 241 29.92 -8.60 2.12
C ASP A 241 30.97 -7.51 1.95
N ILE A 242 31.06 -6.62 2.93
CA ILE A 242 31.91 -5.42 2.87
C ILE A 242 33.37 -5.71 3.26
N PHE A 243 33.62 -6.67 4.13
CA PHE A 243 34.96 -7.10 4.54
C PHE A 243 35.61 -7.91 3.43
N ASP A 244 34.85 -8.83 2.86
CA ASP A 244 35.25 -9.69 1.76
C ASP A 244 35.36 -8.91 0.43
N TRP A 245 34.73 -7.74 0.33
CA TRP A 245 34.99 -6.76 -0.73
C TRP A 245 36.27 -5.94 -0.47
N LEU A 246 36.48 -5.44 0.75
CA LEU A 246 37.66 -4.67 1.16
C LEU A 246 38.98 -5.46 1.01
N LYS A 247 39.01 -6.71 1.47
CA LYS A 247 40.17 -7.62 1.38
C LYS A 247 40.66 -7.87 -0.06
N LYS A 248 39.85 -7.53 -1.07
CA LYS A 248 40.11 -7.75 -2.50
C LYS A 248 40.37 -6.44 -3.27
N ARG A 249 40.59 -5.32 -2.57
CA ARG A 249 40.92 -3.99 -3.16
C ARG A 249 42.43 -3.81 -3.36
N ASP A 250 42.82 -2.71 -4.01
CA ASP A 250 44.21 -2.27 -4.09
C ASP A 250 44.81 -2.11 -2.68
N GLN A 251 45.81 -2.94 -2.36
CA GLN A 251 46.40 -3.00 -1.03
C GLN A 251 47.06 -1.68 -0.60
N SER A 252 47.56 -0.88 -1.55
CA SER A 252 48.18 0.42 -1.28
C SER A 252 47.14 1.43 -0.82
N VAL A 253 45.99 1.48 -1.49
CA VAL A 253 44.87 2.35 -1.09
C VAL A 253 44.28 1.90 0.23
N THR A 254 44.07 0.59 0.41
CA THR A 254 43.50 0.04 1.64
C THR A 254 44.43 0.26 2.84
N ALA A 255 45.73 -0.01 2.71
CA ALA A 255 46.71 0.24 3.78
C ALA A 255 46.82 1.73 4.15
N TYR A 256 46.82 2.63 3.16
CA TYR A 256 46.84 4.07 3.42
C TYR A 256 45.59 4.55 4.20
N LEU A 257 44.40 4.06 3.82
CA LEU A 257 43.16 4.42 4.51
C LEU A 257 43.06 3.78 5.91
N LEU A 258 43.60 2.58 6.11
CA LEU A 258 43.72 1.93 7.41
C LEU A 258 44.66 2.71 8.35
N GLY A 259 45.82 3.15 7.84
CA GLY A 259 46.73 4.04 8.57
C GLY A 259 46.08 5.36 8.99
N LEU A 260 45.32 6.00 8.09
CA LEU A 260 44.53 7.20 8.42
C LEU A 260 43.40 6.94 9.42
N ALA A 261 42.87 5.72 9.49
CA ALA A 261 41.84 5.30 10.43
C ALA A 261 42.41 4.79 11.77
N GLY A 262 43.73 4.65 11.90
CA GLY A 262 44.38 4.13 13.11
C GLY A 262 44.07 2.67 13.43
N CYS A 263 43.73 1.86 12.42
CA CYS A 263 43.26 0.48 12.62
C CYS A 263 43.81 -0.49 11.56
N ASP A 264 43.68 -1.80 11.79
CA ASP A 264 44.04 -2.85 10.83
C ASP A 264 42.80 -3.55 10.25
N VAL A 265 43.02 -4.48 9.31
CA VAL A 265 41.93 -5.24 8.66
C VAL A 265 41.12 -6.07 9.68
N ASN A 266 41.76 -6.54 10.75
CA ASN A 266 41.14 -7.39 11.78
C ASN A 266 40.31 -6.57 12.80
N ALA A 267 40.67 -5.32 13.02
CA ALA A 267 39.90 -4.36 13.81
C ALA A 267 38.61 -3.95 13.08
N LEU A 268 38.66 -3.80 11.74
CA LEU A 268 37.46 -3.50 10.95
C LEU A 268 36.36 -4.56 11.12
N GLU A 269 36.70 -5.86 11.17
CA GLU A 269 35.72 -6.94 11.40
C GLU A 269 34.95 -6.79 12.72
N LYS A 270 35.55 -6.11 13.71
CA LYS A 270 34.93 -5.82 15.02
C LYS A 270 34.10 -4.53 15.01
N ASN A 271 34.27 -3.65 14.02
CA ASN A 271 33.47 -2.44 13.84
C ASN A 271 32.99 -2.25 12.38
N PRO A 272 31.80 -2.78 12.02
CA PRO A 272 31.21 -2.61 10.69
C PRO A 272 31.02 -1.15 10.25
N ARG A 273 30.92 -0.20 11.18
CA ARG A 273 30.79 1.23 10.88
C ARG A 273 32.07 1.81 10.28
N ASP A 274 33.23 1.40 10.79
CA ASP A 274 34.52 1.87 10.28
C ASP A 274 34.82 1.20 8.94
N ALA A 275 34.48 -0.09 8.80
CA ALA A 275 34.56 -0.79 7.52
C ALA A 275 33.71 -0.13 6.42
N LEU A 276 32.52 0.38 6.77
CA LEU A 276 31.68 1.18 5.89
C LEU A 276 32.34 2.51 5.49
N ILE A 277 32.98 3.20 6.44
CA ILE A 277 33.68 4.48 6.19
C ILE A 277 34.89 4.26 5.27
N VAL A 278 35.77 3.31 5.62
CA VAL A 278 36.95 2.95 4.82
C VAL A 278 36.54 2.49 3.42
N SER A 279 35.51 1.64 3.29
CA SER A 279 35.01 1.20 1.99
C SER A 279 34.58 2.36 1.11
N ARG A 280 33.81 3.31 1.66
CA ARG A 280 33.36 4.48 0.90
C ARG A 280 34.53 5.41 0.54
N ALA A 281 35.57 5.50 1.37
CA ALA A 281 36.79 6.22 1.01
C ALA A 281 37.52 5.57 -0.18
N VAL A 282 37.64 4.23 -0.21
CA VAL A 282 38.14 3.48 -1.39
C VAL A 282 37.29 3.80 -2.62
N GLU A 283 35.96 3.67 -2.54
CA GLU A 283 35.05 3.94 -3.66
C GLU A 283 35.18 5.38 -4.20
N HIS A 284 35.36 6.38 -3.31
CA HIS A 284 35.56 7.77 -3.72
C HIS A 284 36.93 8.01 -4.39
N ILE A 285 38.00 7.33 -3.97
CA ILE A 285 39.30 7.34 -4.67
C ILE A 285 39.19 6.69 -6.05
N TYR A 286 38.41 5.61 -6.16
CA TYR A 286 38.18 4.91 -7.43
C TYR A 286 37.37 5.79 -8.39
N TYR A 287 36.37 6.52 -7.88
CA TYR A 287 35.60 7.52 -8.65
C TYR A 287 36.43 8.74 -9.08
N LEU A 288 37.43 9.14 -8.28
CA LEU A 288 38.38 10.18 -8.67
C LEU A 288 39.25 9.74 -9.85
N CYS A 289 39.64 8.46 -9.90
CA CYS A 289 40.42 7.87 -10.99
C CYS A 289 39.58 7.57 -12.24
N SER A 290 38.37 7.01 -12.07
CA SER A 290 37.44 6.66 -13.14
C SER A 290 36.07 7.31 -12.92
N ARG A 291 35.83 8.46 -13.55
CA ARG A 291 34.61 9.28 -13.38
C ARG A 291 33.30 8.63 -13.87
N ASN A 292 33.37 7.47 -14.51
CA ASN A 292 32.20 6.67 -14.88
C ASN A 292 31.88 5.58 -13.85
N PHE A 293 32.76 5.32 -12.89
CA PHE A 293 32.64 4.25 -11.91
C PHE A 293 31.36 4.38 -11.08
N ILE A 294 30.62 3.27 -10.98
CA ILE A 294 29.45 3.13 -10.11
C ILE A 294 29.79 2.00 -9.15
N SER A 295 29.76 2.30 -7.86
CA SER A 295 30.32 1.43 -6.82
C SER A 295 29.24 0.66 -6.05
N PRO A 296 29.51 -0.54 -5.54
CA PRO A 296 28.49 -1.35 -4.86
C PRO A 296 27.87 -0.67 -3.63
N VAL A 297 28.67 -0.17 -2.69
CA VAL A 297 28.20 0.33 -1.39
C VAL A 297 27.45 1.66 -1.57
N SER A 298 28.03 2.59 -2.33
CA SER A 298 27.34 3.86 -2.62
C SER A 298 26.09 3.65 -3.50
N PHE A 299 26.07 2.67 -4.41
CA PHE A 299 24.85 2.31 -5.14
C PHE A 299 23.76 1.72 -4.22
N LEU A 300 24.10 0.84 -3.26
CA LEU A 300 23.16 0.34 -2.24
C LEU A 300 22.53 1.50 -1.45
N ALA A 301 23.34 2.46 -0.99
CA ALA A 301 22.88 3.62 -0.24
C ALA A 301 21.85 4.44 -1.04
N ASN A 302 22.09 4.60 -2.33
CA ASN A 302 21.25 5.39 -3.22
C ASN A 302 20.01 4.65 -3.72
N LEU A 303 20.11 3.34 -3.96
CA LEU A 303 18.99 2.44 -4.26
C LEU A 303 18.03 2.34 -3.06
N THR A 304 18.57 2.33 -1.83
CA THR A 304 17.79 2.35 -0.59
C THR A 304 17.15 3.73 -0.35
N SER A 305 17.91 4.81 -0.58
CA SER A 305 17.39 6.19 -0.54
C SER A 305 16.27 6.42 -1.56
N TYR A 306 16.38 5.81 -2.75
CA TYR A 306 15.31 5.78 -3.74
C TYR A 306 14.07 5.05 -3.18
N ALA A 307 14.22 3.82 -2.67
CA ALA A 307 13.09 3.06 -2.10
C ALA A 307 12.40 3.78 -0.93
N MET A 308 13.15 4.52 -0.09
CA MET A 308 12.58 5.24 1.05
C MET A 308 11.89 6.56 0.69
N THR A 309 12.21 7.18 -0.45
CA THR A 309 11.75 8.55 -0.79
C THR A 309 11.01 8.65 -2.12
N GLY A 310 11.20 7.69 -3.03
CA GLY A 310 10.89 7.78 -4.46
C GLY A 310 11.41 9.06 -5.14
N SER A 311 12.42 9.73 -4.58
CA SER A 311 12.76 11.11 -4.94
C SER A 311 13.93 11.18 -5.91
N LYS A 312 13.66 11.58 -7.16
CA LYS A 312 14.70 11.89 -8.15
C LYS A 312 15.75 12.85 -7.58
N VAL A 313 15.34 13.87 -6.84
CA VAL A 313 16.27 14.90 -6.32
C VAL A 313 17.25 14.31 -5.31
N VAL A 314 16.79 13.45 -4.40
CA VAL A 314 17.67 12.76 -3.43
C VAL A 314 18.67 11.86 -4.17
N VAL A 315 18.19 11.11 -5.16
CA VAL A 315 19.01 10.16 -5.92
C VAL A 315 20.04 10.85 -6.82
N ASP A 316 19.67 11.98 -7.41
CA ASP A 316 20.60 12.80 -8.20
C ASP A 316 21.58 13.58 -7.29
N ILE A 317 21.22 13.96 -6.06
CA ILE A 317 22.17 14.56 -5.11
C ILE A 317 23.29 13.57 -4.78
N PHE A 318 22.96 12.35 -4.35
CA PHE A 318 23.98 11.33 -4.06
C PHE A 318 24.79 10.98 -5.31
N GLY A 319 24.15 10.87 -6.48
CA GLY A 319 24.81 10.59 -7.75
C GLY A 319 25.73 11.69 -8.27
N ASN A 320 25.66 12.91 -7.74
CA ASN A 320 26.64 13.97 -8.02
C ASN A 320 27.74 14.03 -6.93
N ALA A 321 27.45 13.59 -5.70
CA ALA A 321 28.38 13.64 -4.57
C ALA A 321 29.29 12.39 -4.45
N SER A 322 28.88 11.25 -5.02
CA SER A 322 29.52 9.93 -4.84
C SER A 322 29.34 9.04 -6.07
N PRO A 323 30.10 7.93 -6.21
CA PRO A 323 29.91 6.90 -7.25
C PRO A 323 28.58 6.11 -7.16
N SER A 324 27.50 6.69 -6.64
CA SER A 324 26.22 6.01 -6.44
C SER A 324 25.30 5.98 -7.68
N GLY A 325 25.73 6.58 -8.80
CA GLY A 325 24.93 6.77 -10.00
C GLY A 325 23.73 7.72 -9.83
N HIS A 326 23.14 8.16 -10.94
CA HIS A 326 22.00 9.09 -10.94
C HIS A 326 20.65 8.34 -10.94
N TYR A 327 19.53 9.08 -10.87
CA TYR A 327 18.17 8.53 -10.99
C TYR A 327 17.95 7.71 -12.26
N LYS A 328 18.62 8.09 -13.37
CA LYS A 328 18.60 7.29 -14.61
C LYS A 328 19.37 5.97 -14.47
N THR A 329 20.42 5.91 -13.65
CA THR A 329 21.13 4.66 -13.34
C THR A 329 20.20 3.73 -12.56
N VAL A 330 19.57 4.21 -11.48
CA VAL A 330 18.65 3.41 -10.64
C VAL A 330 17.42 2.95 -11.44
N THR A 331 16.79 3.83 -12.23
CA THR A 331 15.58 3.48 -13.00
C THR A 331 15.84 2.71 -14.29
N ASN A 332 17.08 2.69 -14.80
CA ASN A 332 17.49 1.70 -15.79
C ASN A 332 17.81 0.36 -15.12
N TRP A 333 18.59 0.36 -14.04
CA TRP A 333 18.92 -0.84 -13.26
C TRP A 333 17.66 -1.64 -12.94
N LEU A 334 16.61 -1.01 -12.39
CA LEU A 334 15.32 -1.64 -12.08
C LEU A 334 14.56 -2.22 -13.28
N LYS A 335 14.84 -1.78 -14.53
CA LYS A 335 14.25 -2.35 -15.75
C LYS A 335 15.09 -3.48 -16.33
N ASP A 336 16.40 -3.41 -16.13
CA ASP A 336 17.37 -4.35 -16.67
C ASP A 336 17.44 -5.66 -15.85
N GLN A 337 16.74 -5.75 -14.71
CA GLN A 337 16.62 -6.94 -13.85
C GLN A 337 15.74 -8.04 -14.47
N GLY A 338 16.29 -8.76 -15.45
CA GLY A 338 15.59 -9.80 -16.20
C GLY A 338 15.14 -11.01 -15.36
N SER A 339 13.93 -10.93 -14.80
CA SER A 339 13.32 -12.01 -13.99
C SER A 339 12.31 -12.85 -14.77
N LYS A 340 12.43 -14.18 -14.61
CA LYS A 340 11.44 -15.16 -15.08
C LYS A 340 10.12 -15.00 -14.29
N PRO A 341 8.95 -15.33 -14.85
CA PRO A 341 7.72 -15.42 -14.07
C PRO A 341 7.87 -16.38 -12.89
N VAL A 342 7.27 -16.04 -11.76
CA VAL A 342 7.25 -16.92 -10.58
C VAL A 342 6.48 -18.19 -10.92
N GLN A 343 7.09 -19.34 -10.71
CA GLN A 343 6.42 -20.63 -10.85
C GLN A 343 5.69 -20.98 -9.56
N LEU A 344 4.38 -21.24 -9.65
CA LEU A 344 3.60 -21.72 -8.52
C LEU A 344 4.00 -23.18 -8.19
N PRO A 345 4.13 -23.54 -6.90
CA PRO A 345 4.42 -24.91 -6.48
C PRO A 345 3.24 -25.87 -6.79
N SER A 346 3.34 -27.12 -6.34
CA SER A 346 2.29 -28.14 -6.53
C SER A 346 1.48 -28.44 -5.27
N ASN A 347 1.81 -27.83 -4.13
CA ASN A 347 1.10 -27.97 -2.85
C ASN A 347 -0.21 -27.15 -2.84
N ASP A 348 -1.03 -27.27 -1.80
CA ASP A 348 -2.27 -26.48 -1.69
C ASP A 348 -1.95 -24.97 -1.58
N LEU A 349 -2.78 -24.12 -2.22
CA LEU A 349 -2.59 -22.67 -2.28
C LEU A 349 -3.83 -21.87 -1.83
N MET A 350 -3.59 -20.68 -1.26
CA MET A 350 -4.58 -19.61 -1.21
C MET A 350 -4.13 -18.47 -2.13
N ASN A 351 -4.93 -18.15 -3.15
CA ASN A 351 -4.69 -17.00 -4.02
C ASN A 351 -5.36 -15.75 -3.43
N VAL A 352 -4.75 -14.58 -3.60
CA VAL A 352 -5.34 -13.28 -3.22
C VAL A 352 -5.05 -12.23 -4.29
N PHE A 353 -5.99 -11.31 -4.50
CA PHE A 353 -5.79 -10.18 -5.42
C PHE A 353 -6.43 -8.87 -4.90
N ASP A 354 -5.84 -7.75 -5.30
CA ASP A 354 -6.26 -6.37 -4.96
C ASP A 354 -6.03 -5.44 -6.16
N ASN A 355 -6.84 -4.38 -6.25
CA ASN A 355 -6.71 -3.35 -7.29
C ASN A 355 -5.73 -2.24 -6.91
N GLU A 356 -4.76 -1.98 -7.77
CA GLU A 356 -3.77 -0.94 -7.54
C GLU A 356 -3.84 0.19 -8.57
N GLN A 357 -3.78 1.42 -8.07
CA GLN A 357 -4.03 2.63 -8.86
C GLN A 357 -2.89 3.64 -8.71
N VAL A 358 -2.19 3.90 -9.81
CA VAL A 358 -1.15 4.93 -9.89
C VAL A 358 -1.65 6.07 -10.78
N VAL A 359 -2.02 7.18 -10.14
CA VAL A 359 -2.44 8.42 -10.79
C VAL A 359 -1.21 9.21 -11.23
N GLY A 360 -1.05 9.43 -12.53
CA GLY A 360 0.04 10.22 -13.10
C GLY A 360 -0.07 11.70 -12.71
N LYS A 361 0.97 12.26 -12.09
CA LYS A 361 0.97 13.67 -11.64
C LYS A 361 1.17 14.66 -12.80
N THR A 362 0.10 15.02 -13.50
CA THR A 362 0.09 16.12 -14.47
C THR A 362 -0.18 17.47 -13.80
N TYR A 363 0.89 18.23 -13.53
CA TYR A 363 0.80 19.55 -12.88
C TYR A 363 0.16 20.65 -13.77
N SER A 364 0.07 20.43 -15.08
CA SER A 364 -0.59 21.33 -16.03
C SER A 364 -2.10 21.06 -16.08
N ILE A 365 -2.87 21.80 -15.29
CA ILE A 365 -4.34 21.82 -15.41
C ILE A 365 -4.71 22.57 -16.69
N LYS A 366 -5.53 21.94 -17.53
CA LYS A 366 -6.25 22.56 -18.66
C LYS A 366 -7.68 22.03 -18.65
N PRO A 367 -8.68 22.79 -19.16
CA PRO A 367 -9.93 22.19 -19.60
C PRO A 367 -9.63 21.01 -20.54
N SER A 368 -10.43 19.94 -20.44
CA SER A 368 -10.28 18.63 -21.12
C SER A 368 -9.05 17.76 -20.80
N ASN A 369 -8.06 18.19 -20.00
CA ASN A 369 -6.97 17.31 -19.56
C ASN A 369 -7.49 16.19 -18.62
N LYS A 370 -7.76 15.00 -19.16
CA LYS A 370 -7.92 13.78 -18.37
C LYS A 370 -6.58 13.40 -17.75
N VAL A 371 -6.54 13.23 -16.43
CA VAL A 371 -5.36 12.75 -15.72
C VAL A 371 -5.15 11.27 -16.08
N PRO A 372 -3.96 10.85 -16.56
CA PRO A 372 -3.71 9.44 -16.86
C PRO A 372 -3.63 8.65 -15.55
N VAL A 373 -4.34 7.52 -15.49
CA VAL A 373 -4.32 6.59 -14.35
C VAL A 373 -3.95 5.21 -14.88
N SER A 374 -2.89 4.63 -14.33
CA SER A 374 -2.59 3.21 -14.48
C SER A 374 -3.39 2.48 -13.41
N VAL A 375 -4.29 1.58 -13.81
CA VAL A 375 -4.94 0.63 -12.89
C VAL A 375 -4.52 -0.77 -13.27
N ILE A 376 -4.04 -1.52 -12.28
CA ILE A 376 -3.69 -2.93 -12.38
C ILE A 376 -4.39 -3.70 -11.28
N THR A 377 -4.36 -5.02 -11.39
CA THR A 377 -4.68 -5.95 -10.30
C THR A 377 -3.40 -6.67 -9.91
N ASN A 378 -2.91 -6.42 -8.70
CA ASN A 378 -1.83 -7.21 -8.12
C ASN A 378 -2.43 -8.51 -7.56
N LYS A 379 -1.70 -9.61 -7.72
CA LYS A 379 -2.11 -10.91 -7.22
C LYS A 379 -0.93 -11.74 -6.72
N GLY A 380 -1.17 -12.54 -5.70
CA GLY A 380 -0.18 -13.43 -5.09
C GLY A 380 -0.80 -14.71 -4.55
N PHE A 381 0.04 -15.60 -4.07
CA PHE A 381 -0.36 -16.84 -3.41
C PHE A 381 0.36 -17.02 -2.08
N LEU A 382 -0.36 -17.62 -1.12
CA LEU A 382 0.21 -18.27 0.06
C LEU A 382 0.26 -19.78 -0.22
N GLU A 383 1.39 -20.41 0.09
CA GLU A 383 1.55 -21.87 0.09
C GLU A 383 1.14 -22.47 1.44
N LEU A 384 0.35 -23.54 1.40
CA LEU A 384 -0.25 -24.17 2.57
C LEU A 384 0.48 -25.48 2.91
N ASN A 385 1.28 -25.43 3.97
CA ASN A 385 2.16 -26.54 4.37
C ASN A 385 1.44 -27.54 5.30
N MET A 386 0.72 -28.49 4.71
CA MET A 386 0.02 -29.58 5.44
C MET A 386 0.94 -30.78 5.73
N HIS A 387 2.07 -30.54 6.41
CA HIS A 387 3.07 -31.57 6.74
C HIS A 387 2.51 -32.77 7.53
N SER A 388 1.40 -32.58 8.26
CA SER A 388 0.74 -33.62 9.06
C SER A 388 -0.23 -34.53 8.29
N ILE A 389 -0.70 -34.12 7.10
CA ILE A 389 -1.70 -34.89 6.31
C ILE A 389 -1.06 -35.57 5.09
N GLY A 390 0.05 -35.02 4.56
CA GLY A 390 0.81 -35.65 3.48
C GLY A 390 0.07 -35.75 2.12
N LYS A 391 -1.03 -35.01 1.96
CA LYS A 391 -1.93 -35.06 0.82
C LYS A 391 -2.36 -33.65 0.40
N THR A 392 -2.35 -33.38 -0.90
CA THR A 392 -2.78 -32.10 -1.49
C THR A 392 -4.29 -32.15 -1.79
N LEU A 393 -5.10 -31.41 -1.02
CA LEU A 393 -6.57 -31.48 -1.10
C LEU A 393 -7.11 -30.88 -2.42
N GLN A 394 -6.40 -29.91 -3.00
CA GLN A 394 -6.75 -29.26 -4.27
C GLN A 394 -6.62 -30.18 -5.48
N ASN A 395 -6.02 -31.36 -5.30
CA ASN A 395 -5.91 -32.40 -6.32
C ASN A 395 -7.11 -33.37 -6.27
N GLU A 396 -8.06 -33.18 -5.36
CA GLU A 396 -9.23 -34.04 -5.21
C GLU A 396 -10.46 -33.39 -5.85
N LEU A 397 -11.00 -34.03 -6.90
CA LEU A 397 -12.22 -33.58 -7.59
C LEU A 397 -13.46 -33.62 -6.69
N SER A 398 -13.49 -34.53 -5.71
CA SER A 398 -14.55 -34.68 -4.69
C SER A 398 -14.62 -33.50 -3.72
N LEU A 399 -13.53 -32.74 -3.55
CA LEU A 399 -13.44 -31.57 -2.67
C LEU A 399 -13.65 -30.25 -3.43
N LYS A 400 -14.04 -30.32 -4.72
CA LYS A 400 -14.32 -29.14 -5.53
C LYS A 400 -15.56 -28.40 -5.01
N PRO A 401 -15.55 -27.06 -4.93
CA PRO A 401 -16.70 -26.29 -4.48
C PRO A 401 -17.95 -26.53 -5.34
N GLU A 402 -19.09 -26.70 -4.67
CA GLU A 402 -20.38 -26.83 -5.34
C GLU A 402 -20.83 -25.51 -5.98
N VAL A 403 -21.60 -25.61 -7.06
CA VAL A 403 -22.02 -24.44 -7.86
C VAL A 403 -23.41 -23.94 -7.49
N LYS A 404 -24.35 -24.88 -7.32
CA LYS A 404 -25.73 -24.59 -6.91
C LYS A 404 -25.77 -24.27 -5.41
N LEU A 405 -25.82 -22.98 -5.09
CA LEU A 405 -26.43 -22.47 -3.86
C LEU A 405 -27.80 -21.81 -4.17
N ASP A 406 -28.39 -22.18 -5.30
CA ASP A 406 -29.65 -21.72 -5.85
C ASP A 406 -30.50 -22.96 -6.20
N LEU A 407 -31.80 -22.86 -5.93
CA LEU A 407 -32.79 -23.94 -6.00
C LEU A 407 -33.49 -24.01 -7.36
N GLN A 408 -33.16 -23.12 -8.29
CA GLN A 408 -33.74 -23.10 -9.63
C GLN A 408 -33.20 -24.25 -10.49
N GLY A 409 -33.97 -25.34 -10.52
CA GLY A 409 -33.64 -26.65 -11.07
C GLY A 409 -33.39 -26.69 -12.58
N HIS A 410 -32.18 -26.30 -12.99
CA HIS A 410 -31.66 -26.56 -14.33
C HIS A 410 -30.66 -27.73 -14.30
N ASN A 411 -30.80 -28.67 -15.24
CA ASN A 411 -29.96 -29.88 -15.31
C ASN A 411 -28.46 -29.53 -15.42
N VAL A 412 -27.64 -30.12 -14.56
CA VAL A 412 -26.18 -30.02 -14.63
C VAL A 412 -25.60 -31.43 -14.79
N MET A 413 -25.23 -31.79 -16.02
CA MET A 413 -24.48 -33.02 -16.24
C MET A 413 -23.06 -32.88 -15.68
N THR A 414 -22.84 -33.47 -14.51
CA THR A 414 -21.49 -33.94 -14.16
C THR A 414 -21.20 -35.21 -14.96
N ASN A 415 -19.97 -35.38 -15.44
CA ASN A 415 -19.55 -36.58 -16.16
C ASN A 415 -19.42 -37.77 -15.19
N LYS A 416 -20.55 -38.33 -14.76
CA LYS A 416 -20.64 -39.65 -14.13
C LYS A 416 -21.03 -40.69 -15.17
N SER A 417 -20.16 -41.67 -15.38
CA SER A 417 -20.52 -42.91 -16.05
C SER A 417 -21.48 -43.72 -15.17
N SER A 418 -22.75 -43.77 -15.57
CA SER A 418 -23.70 -44.85 -15.26
C SER A 418 -23.85 -45.31 -13.79
N SER A 419 -24.23 -44.41 -12.87
CA SER A 419 -25.00 -44.77 -11.66
C SER A 419 -25.52 -43.52 -10.90
N GLU A 420 -26.48 -43.73 -10.00
CA GLU A 420 -26.93 -42.79 -8.94
C GLU A 420 -27.78 -41.56 -9.35
N GLY A 421 -28.98 -41.79 -9.89
CA GLY A 421 -30.04 -40.77 -10.00
C GLY A 421 -30.67 -40.31 -8.67
N LYS A 422 -29.89 -40.29 -7.56
CA LYS A 422 -30.34 -39.84 -6.22
C LYS A 422 -29.75 -38.49 -5.79
N SER A 423 -28.54 -38.16 -6.25
CA SER A 423 -27.67 -37.20 -5.55
C SER A 423 -27.96 -35.71 -5.71
N GLU A 424 -28.97 -35.28 -6.49
CA GLU A 424 -29.35 -33.85 -6.56
C GLU A 424 -30.40 -33.47 -5.50
N ASN A 425 -31.36 -34.36 -5.21
CA ASN A 425 -32.42 -34.10 -4.22
C ASN A 425 -31.83 -33.95 -2.80
N ASP A 426 -30.88 -34.82 -2.43
CA ASP A 426 -30.19 -34.80 -1.13
C ASP A 426 -29.44 -33.47 -0.88
N LYS A 427 -29.02 -32.77 -1.95
CA LYS A 427 -28.27 -31.50 -1.87
C LYS A 427 -29.17 -30.29 -1.66
N GLU A 428 -30.31 -30.25 -2.34
CA GLU A 428 -31.36 -29.26 -2.05
C GLU A 428 -31.85 -29.42 -0.60
N VAL A 429 -32.09 -30.66 -0.14
CA VAL A 429 -32.45 -30.95 1.25
C VAL A 429 -31.36 -30.47 2.22
N LYS A 430 -30.07 -30.73 1.94
CA LYS A 430 -28.96 -30.23 2.76
C LYS A 430 -28.92 -28.70 2.83
N LEU A 431 -29.06 -28.00 1.69
CA LEU A 431 -29.03 -26.53 1.64
C LEU A 431 -30.23 -25.92 2.40
N ARG A 432 -31.44 -26.44 2.18
CA ARG A 432 -32.64 -26.03 2.94
C ARG A 432 -32.49 -26.29 4.44
N GLY A 433 -31.90 -27.43 4.82
CA GLY A 433 -31.59 -27.74 6.23
C GLY A 433 -30.60 -26.75 6.87
N VAL A 434 -29.54 -26.38 6.14
CA VAL A 434 -28.58 -25.34 6.57
C VAL A 434 -29.27 -23.98 6.70
N ILE A 435 -30.15 -23.63 5.76
CA ILE A 435 -30.91 -22.37 5.76
C ILE A 435 -31.88 -22.30 6.94
N ASN A 436 -32.68 -23.34 7.18
CA ASN A 436 -33.63 -23.38 8.31
C ASN A 436 -32.87 -23.28 9.64
N CYS A 437 -31.79 -24.05 9.81
CA CYS A 437 -30.87 -23.92 10.94
C CYS A 437 -30.36 -22.47 11.14
N MET A 438 -30.06 -21.74 10.06
CA MET A 438 -29.64 -20.33 10.12
C MET A 438 -30.77 -19.33 10.43
N ILE A 439 -32.04 -19.70 10.22
CA ILE A 439 -33.22 -18.92 10.56
C ILE A 439 -33.58 -19.13 12.04
N ASP A 440 -33.70 -20.41 12.43
CA ASP A 440 -34.17 -20.82 13.75
C ASP A 440 -33.12 -20.56 14.85
N GLN A 441 -31.83 -20.64 14.51
CA GLN A 441 -30.67 -20.44 15.38
C GLN A 441 -30.54 -21.43 16.56
N VAL A 442 -31.42 -22.43 16.68
CA VAL A 442 -31.42 -23.46 17.74
C VAL A 442 -30.46 -24.64 17.45
N SER A 443 -29.19 -24.35 17.14
CA SER A 443 -28.18 -25.40 16.91
C SER A 443 -27.01 -25.32 17.89
N GLU A 444 -26.44 -26.47 18.26
CA GLU A 444 -25.28 -26.58 19.16
C GLU A 444 -24.11 -25.68 18.74
N LEU A 445 -23.90 -25.51 17.43
CA LEU A 445 -22.88 -24.61 16.87
C LEU A 445 -23.09 -23.15 17.27
N TYR A 446 -24.35 -22.68 17.38
CA TYR A 446 -24.64 -21.32 17.83
C TYR A 446 -24.47 -21.16 19.34
N VAL A 447 -24.86 -22.19 20.12
CA VAL A 447 -24.58 -22.23 21.57
C VAL A 447 -23.07 -22.19 21.82
N LYS A 448 -22.25 -22.93 21.04
CA LYS A 448 -20.79 -22.81 21.08
C LYS A 448 -20.32 -21.39 20.74
N MET A 449 -20.80 -20.79 19.65
CA MET A 449 -20.41 -19.43 19.26
C MET A 449 -20.71 -18.39 20.36
N GLU A 450 -21.80 -18.55 21.10
CA GLU A 450 -22.14 -17.69 22.24
C GLU A 450 -21.25 -17.98 23.46
N ILE A 451 -20.90 -19.25 23.73
CA ILE A 451 -19.91 -19.62 24.76
C ILE A 451 -18.53 -19.03 24.45
N ASP A 452 -18.02 -19.20 23.23
CA ASP A 452 -16.71 -18.69 22.77
C ASP A 452 -16.64 -17.16 22.89
N HIS A 453 -17.75 -16.45 22.64
CA HIS A 453 -17.85 -15.00 22.84
C HIS A 453 -17.88 -14.64 24.33
N ASN A 454 -18.69 -15.36 25.11
CA ASN A 454 -18.91 -15.08 26.52
C ASN A 454 -17.67 -15.33 27.38
N GLU A 455 -16.84 -16.33 27.05
CA GLU A 455 -15.53 -16.56 27.69
C GLU A 455 -14.67 -15.28 27.66
N GLN A 456 -14.58 -14.64 26.49
CA GLN A 456 -13.80 -13.42 26.31
C GLN A 456 -14.50 -12.20 26.95
N LEU A 457 -15.84 -12.16 26.93
CA LEU A 457 -16.62 -11.13 27.64
C LEU A 457 -16.44 -11.21 29.17
N TYR A 458 -16.35 -12.42 29.77
CA TYR A 458 -16.07 -12.58 31.19
C TYR A 458 -14.75 -11.91 31.59
N HIS A 459 -13.66 -12.16 30.85
CA HIS A 459 -12.36 -11.52 31.10
C HIS A 459 -12.43 -9.99 31.08
N PHE A 460 -13.18 -9.40 30.13
CA PHE A 460 -13.34 -7.95 30.05
C PHE A 460 -14.23 -7.38 31.17
N ILE A 461 -15.26 -8.11 31.61
CA ILE A 461 -16.11 -7.71 32.74
C ILE A 461 -15.36 -7.82 34.07
N ASP A 462 -14.64 -8.92 34.32
CA ASP A 462 -13.88 -9.07 35.56
C ASP A 462 -12.80 -7.98 35.67
N HIS A 463 -12.11 -7.64 34.59
CA HIS A 463 -11.20 -6.50 34.57
C HIS A 463 -11.89 -5.14 34.77
N ALA A 464 -13.10 -4.95 34.23
CA ALA A 464 -13.89 -3.74 34.51
C ALA A 464 -14.34 -3.67 35.99
N ILE A 465 -14.63 -4.82 36.61
CA ILE A 465 -14.94 -4.94 38.04
C ILE A 465 -13.70 -4.62 38.89
N GLU A 466 -12.51 -5.12 38.53
CA GLU A 466 -11.23 -4.78 39.20
C GLU A 466 -11.00 -3.26 39.20
N VAL A 467 -11.09 -2.62 38.03
CA VAL A 467 -10.89 -1.17 37.90
C VAL A 467 -11.92 -0.39 38.73
N VAL A 468 -13.19 -0.78 38.69
CA VAL A 468 -14.24 -0.12 39.49
C VAL A 468 -14.07 -0.36 40.99
N LEU A 469 -13.64 -1.55 41.42
CA LEU A 469 -13.34 -1.83 42.83
C LEU A 469 -12.20 -0.94 43.35
N ALA A 470 -11.12 -0.79 42.56
CA ALA A 470 -10.01 0.09 42.89
C ALA A 470 -10.43 1.59 42.95
N GLU A 471 -11.44 2.00 42.18
CA GLU A 471 -12.04 3.34 42.26
C GLU A 471 -13.00 3.55 43.43
N GLN A 472 -13.41 2.49 44.15
CA GLN A 472 -14.28 2.58 45.33
C GLN A 472 -13.53 2.29 46.65
N GLN A 473 -12.21 2.10 46.59
CA GLN A 473 -11.34 1.99 47.77
C GLN A 473 -10.54 3.29 47.92
N ASP A 474 -10.68 3.98 49.06
CA ASP A 474 -9.78 5.10 49.40
C ASP A 474 -8.43 4.59 49.96
N LYS A 475 -7.62 5.51 50.50
CA LYS A 475 -6.28 5.16 51.03
C LYS A 475 -6.29 4.53 52.43
N ASP A 476 -7.41 4.60 53.15
CA ASP A 476 -7.54 4.20 54.54
C ASP A 476 -8.56 3.06 54.75
N GLY A 477 -9.19 2.58 53.66
CA GLY A 477 -10.08 1.42 53.64
C GLY A 477 -11.56 1.75 53.79
N HIS A 478 -12.00 2.94 53.38
CA HIS A 478 -13.38 3.39 53.44
C HIS A 478 -13.99 3.66 52.05
N PHE A 479 -15.31 3.48 51.98
CA PHE A 479 -16.11 3.63 50.76
C PHE A 479 -16.76 5.03 50.72
N GLU A 480 -16.14 5.99 50.03
CA GLU A 480 -16.80 7.25 49.68
C GLU A 480 -17.69 7.11 48.43
N ASP A 481 -18.67 8.00 48.26
CA ASP A 481 -19.44 8.13 47.02
C ASP A 481 -18.86 9.28 46.14
N PRO A 482 -18.06 8.98 45.10
CA PRO A 482 -17.27 9.99 44.39
C PRO A 482 -18.10 10.85 43.41
N ILE A 483 -18.87 11.79 43.96
CA ILE A 483 -19.29 13.03 43.28
C ILE A 483 -18.42 14.21 43.75
N ASP A 484 -17.12 13.98 44.00
CA ASP A 484 -16.18 15.07 44.25
C ASP A 484 -15.50 15.57 42.96
N LEU A 485 -16.06 16.65 42.42
CA LEU A 485 -15.60 17.30 41.19
C LEU A 485 -14.19 17.93 41.28
N LYS A 486 -13.59 18.02 42.48
CA LYS A 486 -12.29 18.69 42.72
C LYS A 486 -11.14 18.11 41.89
N HIS A 487 -11.13 16.81 41.59
CA HIS A 487 -10.03 16.16 40.87
C HIS A 487 -10.05 16.36 39.34
N VAL A 488 -11.16 16.82 38.76
CA VAL A 488 -11.30 16.97 37.29
C VAL A 488 -10.82 18.33 36.78
N ALA A 489 -10.84 19.37 37.64
CA ALA A 489 -10.48 20.74 37.26
C ALA A 489 -9.04 20.88 36.67
N PRO A 490 -8.00 20.20 37.19
CA PRO A 490 -6.64 20.30 36.63
C PRO A 490 -6.48 19.64 35.26
N LEU A 491 -7.23 18.60 34.95
CA LEU A 491 -7.08 17.82 33.72
C LEU A 491 -7.65 18.59 32.51
N ILE A 492 -8.82 19.21 32.64
CA ILE A 492 -9.39 20.07 31.60
C ILE A 492 -8.52 21.33 31.36
N GLN A 493 -7.76 21.78 32.36
CA GLN A 493 -6.84 22.91 32.23
C GLN A 493 -5.46 22.53 31.66
N LYS A 494 -5.06 21.25 31.65
CA LYS A 494 -3.84 20.77 30.97
C LYS A 494 -4.01 20.71 29.45
N LYS A 495 -4.24 21.87 28.83
CA LYS A 495 -4.05 22.06 27.38
C LYS A 495 -2.68 21.54 26.98
N GLN A 496 -2.62 20.56 26.08
CA GLN A 496 -1.34 20.11 25.52
C GLN A 496 -0.63 21.30 24.87
N LYS A 497 0.61 21.60 25.29
CA LYS A 497 1.48 22.49 24.53
C LYS A 497 1.68 21.89 23.14
N CYS A 498 1.45 22.68 22.09
CA CYS A 498 1.89 22.32 20.75
C CYS A 498 3.43 22.23 20.76
N THR A 499 3.99 21.10 20.35
CA THR A 499 5.46 20.87 20.31
C THR A 499 6.12 21.56 19.11
N GLY A 500 5.73 22.82 18.85
CA GLY A 500 6.14 23.62 17.69
C GLY A 500 5.63 25.07 17.67
N CYS A 501 4.83 25.51 18.65
CA CYS A 501 4.55 26.93 18.89
C CYS A 501 4.19 27.16 20.37
N ASP A 502 4.71 28.23 20.97
CA ASP A 502 4.67 28.44 22.43
C ASP A 502 3.60 29.46 22.89
N GLU A 503 2.58 29.71 22.05
CA GLU A 503 1.48 30.61 22.36
C GLU A 503 0.30 29.91 23.04
N ARG A 504 -0.24 30.54 24.09
CA ARG A 504 -1.41 30.06 24.83
C ARG A 504 -2.68 30.72 24.29
N GLU A 505 -3.43 30.05 23.42
CA GLU A 505 -4.75 30.57 23.01
C GLU A 505 -5.75 30.53 24.17
N GLY A 506 -6.02 31.70 24.75
CA GLY A 506 -7.22 32.01 25.51
C GLY A 506 -8.37 32.38 24.55
N ILE A 507 -9.62 32.15 24.98
CA ILE A 507 -10.81 32.38 24.15
C ILE A 507 -10.94 33.88 23.83
N LYS A 508 -10.59 34.30 22.62
CA LYS A 508 -11.04 35.57 22.06
C LYS A 508 -12.37 35.33 21.35
N LYS A 509 -13.42 36.04 21.81
CA LYS A 509 -14.74 36.05 21.15
C LYS A 509 -14.58 36.35 19.67
N ALA A 510 -15.24 35.57 18.81
CA ALA A 510 -15.25 35.84 17.37
C ALA A 510 -15.86 37.22 17.10
N LYS A 511 -15.03 38.17 16.64
CA LYS A 511 -15.53 39.25 15.79
C LYS A 511 -15.62 38.71 14.37
N LEU A 512 -16.76 38.94 13.75
CA LEU A 512 -16.99 38.61 12.35
C LEU A 512 -16.10 39.50 11.48
N ASP A 513 -15.32 38.92 10.57
CA ASP A 513 -14.71 39.67 9.47
C ASP A 513 -14.57 38.77 8.24
N GLN A 514 -15.39 39.03 7.22
CA GLN A 514 -15.45 38.22 6.00
C GLN A 514 -14.38 38.69 5.00
N LYS A 515 -13.27 37.96 4.86
CA LYS A 515 -12.38 38.09 3.69
C LYS A 515 -12.06 36.75 3.05
N ASN A 516 -12.55 36.58 1.83
CA ASN A 516 -12.30 35.43 0.97
C ASN A 516 -10.80 35.32 0.60
N THR A 517 -10.10 34.35 1.17
CA THR A 517 -8.80 33.88 0.65
C THR A 517 -8.86 32.37 0.40
N LYS A 518 -8.41 31.94 -0.78
CA LYS A 518 -8.51 30.57 -1.27
C LYS A 518 -7.57 29.63 -0.47
N PRO A 519 -7.95 28.37 -0.20
CA PRO A 519 -7.06 27.40 0.44
C PRO A 519 -5.91 27.00 -0.49
N ASP A 520 -4.66 27.18 -0.01
CA ASP A 520 -3.43 26.80 -0.70
C ASP A 520 -3.22 25.27 -0.64
N PRO A 521 -3.12 24.54 -1.78
CA PRO A 521 -3.16 23.07 -1.82
C PRO A 521 -1.84 22.39 -1.41
N LYS A 522 -1.35 22.64 -0.20
CA LYS A 522 -0.15 22.00 0.37
C LYS A 522 -0.49 20.93 1.41
N LYS A 523 -0.84 19.73 0.93
CA LYS A 523 -0.82 18.52 1.77
C LYS A 523 0.60 18.27 2.29
N LYS A 524 0.80 18.27 3.61
CA LYS A 524 2.08 17.86 4.22
C LYS A 524 2.29 16.35 3.98
N GLU A 525 3.35 15.99 3.26
CA GLU A 525 3.80 14.59 3.20
C GLU A 525 4.32 14.18 4.59
N LYS A 526 3.86 13.03 5.12
CA LYS A 526 4.40 12.45 6.35
C LYS A 526 5.76 11.81 6.04
N ILE A 527 6.84 12.59 6.17
CA ILE A 527 8.20 12.06 6.15
C ILE A 527 8.37 11.12 7.37
N PRO A 528 8.91 9.90 7.22
CA PRO A 528 9.28 9.06 8.36
C PRO A 528 10.30 9.78 9.25
N LYS A 529 10.09 9.79 10.57
CA LYS A 529 11.12 10.30 11.49
C LYS A 529 12.29 9.31 11.50
N LEU A 530 13.38 9.68 10.83
CA LEU A 530 14.69 9.13 11.13
C LEU A 530 15.04 9.50 12.57
N VAL A 531 15.34 8.50 13.39
CA VAL A 531 15.91 8.68 14.73
C VAL A 531 17.36 8.26 14.63
N PHE A 532 18.27 9.23 14.79
CA PHE A 532 19.67 8.94 15.04
C PHE A 532 19.81 8.71 16.54
N ILE A 533 20.21 7.50 16.93
CA ILE A 533 20.66 7.23 18.30
C ILE A 533 22.14 7.62 18.34
N HIS A 534 22.51 8.48 19.30
CA HIS A 534 23.88 8.62 19.75
C HIS A 534 24.04 7.71 20.98
N ASP A 535 25.09 6.90 21.01
CA ASP A 535 25.39 5.99 22.12
C ASP A 535 26.05 6.75 23.29
N GLU A 536 25.26 7.58 23.96
CA GLU A 536 25.58 8.14 25.28
C GLU A 536 24.36 7.90 26.21
N ASP A 537 24.63 7.61 27.49
CA ASP A 537 23.65 7.24 28.53
C ASP A 537 22.79 5.98 28.31
N GLN A 538 23.43 4.85 28.03
CA GLN A 538 22.89 3.54 28.45
C GLN A 538 23.14 3.27 29.94
N SER A 539 22.52 4.04 30.84
CA SER A 539 22.47 3.65 32.27
C SER A 539 21.18 4.09 32.99
N LYS A 540 20.67 3.20 33.86
CA LYS A 540 19.65 3.45 34.89
C LYS A 540 18.24 3.89 34.45
N VAL A 541 17.55 3.09 33.64
CA VAL A 541 16.09 2.86 33.83
C VAL A 541 15.78 1.36 33.74
N SER A 542 16.14 0.61 34.78
CA SER A 542 15.79 -0.81 34.91
C SER A 542 14.40 -1.00 35.54
N THR A 543 13.36 -0.45 34.89
CA THR A 543 11.97 -0.87 35.15
C THR A 543 11.72 -2.19 34.43
N VAL A 544 11.24 -3.20 35.15
CA VAL A 544 10.96 -4.53 34.62
C VAL A 544 9.86 -4.45 33.55
N THR A 545 10.25 -4.46 32.28
CA THR A 545 9.35 -4.71 31.16
C THR A 545 9.18 -6.21 30.98
N THR A 546 8.26 -6.81 31.73
CA THR A 546 7.62 -8.04 31.28
C THR A 546 6.94 -7.75 29.93
N GLU A 547 7.31 -8.51 28.89
CA GLU A 547 6.73 -8.36 27.56
C GLU A 547 5.29 -8.89 27.56
N PHE A 548 4.34 -8.07 28.00
CA PHE A 548 2.91 -8.34 27.81
C PHE A 548 2.57 -8.28 26.33
N THR A 549 2.61 -9.43 25.65
CA THR A 549 2.14 -9.52 24.26
C THR A 549 0.63 -9.31 24.25
N GLN A 550 0.19 -8.35 23.43
CA GLN A 550 -1.21 -7.99 23.35
C GLN A 550 -2.03 -9.24 22.96
N TYR A 551 -3.06 -9.56 23.75
CA TYR A 551 -3.95 -10.73 23.59
C TYR A 551 -3.40 -12.11 24.02
N ASP A 552 -2.47 -12.17 25.00
CA ASP A 552 -1.91 -13.46 25.46
C ASP A 552 -2.89 -14.41 26.17
N HIS A 553 -4.01 -13.93 26.70
CA HIS A 553 -5.09 -14.76 27.25
C HIS A 553 -5.79 -15.65 26.19
N ILE A 554 -5.58 -15.38 24.90
CA ILE A 554 -6.10 -16.20 23.79
C ILE A 554 -4.97 -17.06 23.22
N THR A 555 -5.18 -18.38 23.20
CA THR A 555 -4.28 -19.34 22.55
C THR A 555 -4.00 -18.97 21.10
N THR A 556 -2.73 -19.03 20.68
CA THR A 556 -2.35 -18.76 19.29
C THR A 556 -2.28 -20.04 18.45
N ASN A 557 -2.82 -20.00 17.23
CA ASN A 557 -2.77 -21.11 16.27
C ASN A 557 -1.84 -20.84 15.07
N HIS A 558 -1.05 -19.75 15.07
CA HIS A 558 -0.10 -19.47 13.99
C HIS A 558 0.93 -20.59 13.86
N LYS A 559 1.14 -21.12 12.65
CA LYS A 559 2.12 -22.18 12.38
C LYS A 559 3.49 -21.61 11.97
N GLY A 560 3.94 -20.62 12.75
CA GLY A 560 5.17 -19.87 12.49
C GLY A 560 4.98 -18.75 11.48
N LYS A 561 6.06 -18.39 10.78
CA LYS A 561 6.10 -17.26 9.85
C LYS A 561 5.74 -17.70 8.43
N HIS A 562 4.79 -17.00 7.82
CA HIS A 562 4.38 -17.21 6.42
C HIS A 562 4.84 -16.05 5.51
N GLU A 563 4.89 -16.30 4.20
CA GLU A 563 5.28 -15.32 3.18
C GLU A 563 4.28 -15.34 2.01
N LEU A 564 3.66 -14.20 1.72
CA LEU A 564 2.83 -14.03 0.54
C LEU A 564 3.73 -13.78 -0.69
N VAL A 565 3.66 -14.67 -1.67
CA VAL A 565 4.48 -14.61 -2.90
C VAL A 565 3.67 -13.93 -4.00
N LEU A 566 4.21 -12.84 -4.55
CA LEU A 566 3.58 -12.10 -5.65
C LEU A 566 3.81 -12.78 -7.01
N THR A 567 2.86 -12.60 -7.91
CA THR A 567 2.90 -13.10 -9.29
C THR A 567 2.74 -11.96 -10.30
N ASP A 568 2.74 -12.25 -11.60
CA ASP A 568 2.54 -11.23 -12.63
C ASP A 568 1.19 -10.51 -12.45
N PRO A 569 1.15 -9.16 -12.48
CA PRO A 569 -0.10 -8.42 -12.36
C PRO A 569 -0.98 -8.55 -13.61
N VAL A 570 -2.28 -8.29 -13.44
CA VAL A 570 -3.24 -8.21 -14.55
C VAL A 570 -3.55 -6.75 -14.83
N TYR A 571 -3.40 -6.30 -16.08
CA TYR A 571 -3.55 -4.88 -16.47
C TYR A 571 -5.02 -4.46 -16.65
N CYS A 572 -5.84 -4.67 -15.62
CA CYS A 572 -7.23 -4.26 -15.58
C CYS A 572 -7.65 -3.81 -14.18
N ASN A 573 -8.82 -3.16 -14.12
CA ASN A 573 -9.50 -2.78 -12.89
C ASN A 573 -10.63 -3.81 -12.62
N PRO A 574 -10.60 -4.60 -11.52
CA PRO A 574 -11.52 -5.71 -11.27
C PRO A 574 -12.91 -5.26 -10.78
N ASN A 575 -13.36 -4.08 -11.20
CA ASN A 575 -14.67 -3.49 -10.88
C ASN A 575 -15.72 -3.73 -11.99
N SER A 576 -15.52 -4.71 -12.87
CA SER A 576 -16.52 -5.14 -13.87
C SER A 576 -16.44 -6.62 -14.20
N ILE A 577 -17.57 -7.23 -14.60
CA ILE A 577 -17.72 -8.66 -14.92
C ILE A 577 -16.60 -9.17 -15.85
N LYS A 578 -16.34 -8.46 -16.96
CA LYS A 578 -15.29 -8.81 -17.92
C LYS A 578 -13.87 -8.75 -17.32
N SER A 579 -13.62 -7.79 -16.43
CA SER A 579 -12.30 -7.60 -15.82
C SER A 579 -12.03 -8.62 -14.72
N VAL A 580 -13.04 -8.94 -13.91
CA VAL A 580 -12.96 -10.00 -12.88
C VAL A 580 -12.77 -11.35 -13.56
N ALA A 581 -13.56 -11.68 -14.59
CA ALA A 581 -13.39 -12.92 -15.35
C ALA A 581 -11.97 -13.06 -15.94
N LEU A 582 -11.36 -11.97 -16.42
CA LEU A 582 -9.96 -11.96 -16.87
C LEU A 582 -8.96 -12.28 -15.74
N VAL A 583 -9.14 -11.71 -14.54
CA VAL A 583 -8.31 -11.99 -13.37
C VAL A 583 -8.46 -13.45 -12.94
N LEU A 584 -9.70 -13.95 -12.83
CA LEU A 584 -10.00 -15.33 -12.47
C LEU A 584 -9.39 -16.33 -13.47
N ARG A 585 -9.56 -16.11 -14.78
CA ARG A 585 -8.96 -16.93 -15.83
C ARG A 585 -7.43 -16.98 -15.70
N LYS A 586 -6.78 -15.84 -15.43
CA LYS A 586 -5.32 -15.77 -15.24
C LYS A 586 -4.86 -16.52 -13.99
N ILE A 587 -5.59 -16.41 -12.88
CA ILE A 587 -5.35 -17.18 -11.65
C ILE A 587 -5.48 -18.68 -11.95
N GLY A 588 -6.58 -19.12 -12.57
CA GLY A 588 -6.82 -20.53 -12.86
C GLY A 588 -5.77 -21.16 -13.80
N GLN A 589 -5.33 -20.41 -14.82
CA GLN A 589 -4.23 -20.81 -15.70
C GLN A 589 -2.91 -20.99 -14.94
N GLU A 590 -2.51 -20.02 -14.12
CA GLU A 590 -1.24 -20.08 -13.36
C GLU A 590 -1.25 -21.17 -12.29
N ASN A 591 -2.41 -21.41 -11.66
CA ASN A 591 -2.60 -22.48 -10.67
C ASN A 591 -2.66 -23.87 -11.32
N GLY A 592 -2.64 -23.98 -12.65
CA GLY A 592 -2.74 -25.24 -13.37
C GLY A 592 -4.07 -25.95 -13.12
N ILE A 593 -5.17 -25.18 -13.02
CA ILE A 593 -6.52 -25.71 -12.82
C ILE A 593 -6.96 -26.49 -14.06
N HIS A 594 -7.48 -27.71 -13.87
CA HIS A 594 -7.90 -28.61 -14.95
C HIS A 594 -8.89 -27.97 -15.95
N ARG A 595 -9.78 -27.07 -15.50
CA ARG A 595 -10.71 -26.34 -16.39
C ARG A 595 -10.02 -25.49 -17.46
N TYR A 596 -8.77 -25.08 -17.25
CA TYR A 596 -7.97 -24.30 -18.21
C TYR A 596 -6.83 -25.12 -18.83
N GLY A 597 -6.99 -26.45 -18.92
CA GLY A 597 -6.01 -27.36 -19.53
C GLY A 597 -4.79 -27.67 -18.64
N GLY A 598 -4.81 -27.26 -17.37
CA GLY A 598 -3.78 -27.63 -16.41
C GLY A 598 -3.91 -29.08 -15.91
N ASN A 599 -2.89 -29.53 -15.18
CA ASN A 599 -2.83 -30.85 -14.55
C ASN A 599 -2.39 -30.81 -13.07
N LYS A 600 -2.45 -29.64 -12.44
CA LYS A 600 -2.00 -29.47 -11.05
C LYS A 600 -3.12 -29.58 -10.03
N ARG A 601 -4.29 -28.98 -10.30
CA ARG A 601 -5.37 -28.80 -9.31
C ARG A 601 -6.75 -28.88 -9.95
N HIS A 602 -7.76 -29.35 -9.22
CA HIS A 602 -9.17 -29.21 -9.57
C HIS A 602 -9.79 -27.92 -9.03
N TRP A 603 -9.28 -27.39 -7.91
CA TRP A 603 -9.81 -26.19 -7.26
C TRP A 603 -8.74 -25.39 -6.49
N THR A 604 -9.08 -24.20 -5.98
CA THR A 604 -8.24 -23.38 -5.07
C THR A 604 -9.11 -22.43 -4.24
N PHE A 605 -8.57 -21.85 -3.16
CA PHE A 605 -9.16 -20.64 -2.58
C PHE A 605 -8.78 -19.39 -3.41
N VAL A 606 -9.68 -18.41 -3.45
CA VAL A 606 -9.44 -17.04 -3.95
C VAL A 606 -9.96 -16.05 -2.92
N CYS A 607 -9.11 -15.15 -2.44
CA CYS A 607 -9.44 -14.07 -1.51
C CYS A 607 -9.49 -12.71 -2.22
N CYS A 608 -10.52 -11.92 -1.93
CA CYS A 608 -10.66 -10.52 -2.35
C CYS A 608 -11.73 -9.82 -1.50
N ASP A 609 -11.80 -8.48 -1.54
CA ASP A 609 -12.78 -7.69 -0.80
C ASP A 609 -13.95 -7.16 -1.66
N GLY A 610 -14.83 -6.38 -1.02
CA GLY A 610 -15.54 -5.28 -1.67
C GLY A 610 -16.48 -5.64 -2.83
N LEU A 611 -16.29 -4.99 -3.97
CA LEU A 611 -17.08 -5.22 -5.18
C LEU A 611 -16.62 -6.45 -5.98
N PRO A 612 -15.32 -6.75 -6.13
CA PRO A 612 -14.85 -7.98 -6.77
C PRO A 612 -15.52 -9.25 -6.23
N TYR A 613 -15.62 -9.40 -4.89
CA TYR A 613 -16.26 -10.56 -4.25
C TYR A 613 -17.68 -10.84 -4.80
N LEU A 614 -18.53 -9.81 -4.84
CA LEU A 614 -19.92 -9.92 -5.34
C LEU A 614 -19.99 -10.20 -6.84
N ILE A 615 -19.03 -9.68 -7.62
CA ILE A 615 -18.94 -9.99 -9.06
C ILE A 615 -18.49 -11.44 -9.27
N ILE A 616 -17.57 -11.98 -8.46
CA ILE A 616 -17.16 -13.39 -8.53
C ILE A 616 -18.33 -14.30 -8.21
N LYS A 617 -19.10 -14.01 -7.15
CA LYS A 617 -20.28 -14.82 -6.78
C LYS A 617 -21.28 -14.92 -7.94
N LYS A 618 -21.67 -13.78 -8.53
CA LYS A 618 -22.51 -13.75 -9.75
C LYS A 618 -21.87 -14.50 -10.93
N LEU A 619 -20.55 -14.38 -11.13
CA LEU A 619 -19.83 -15.12 -12.18
C LEU A 619 -19.82 -16.64 -11.96
N LYS A 620 -19.84 -17.16 -10.72
CA LYS A 620 -19.97 -18.60 -10.47
C LYS A 620 -21.30 -19.15 -10.96
N GLU A 621 -22.37 -18.37 -10.83
CA GLU A 621 -23.74 -18.75 -11.22
C GLU A 621 -24.01 -18.53 -12.71
N GLU A 622 -23.63 -17.37 -13.26
CA GLU A 622 -24.03 -16.94 -14.60
C GLU A 622 -23.01 -17.21 -15.72
N ALA A 623 -21.73 -17.45 -15.43
CA ALA A 623 -20.73 -17.66 -16.48
C ALA A 623 -20.67 -19.14 -16.88
N LEU A 624 -20.97 -19.43 -18.15
CA LEU A 624 -21.15 -20.77 -18.70
C LEU A 624 -20.17 -21.04 -19.85
N VAL A 625 -19.79 -22.31 -20.02
CA VAL A 625 -19.03 -22.83 -21.15
C VAL A 625 -19.90 -23.84 -21.88
N CYS A 626 -20.07 -23.71 -23.19
CA CYS A 626 -20.84 -24.67 -23.97
C CYS A 626 -20.14 -26.04 -23.98
N ALA A 627 -20.81 -27.06 -23.46
CA ALA A 627 -20.28 -28.42 -23.37
C ALA A 627 -20.61 -29.27 -24.60
N ILE A 628 -21.47 -28.78 -25.50
CA ILE A 628 -21.81 -29.44 -26.76
C ILE A 628 -20.53 -29.66 -27.58
N THR A 629 -20.37 -30.90 -28.06
CA THR A 629 -19.16 -31.42 -28.71
C THR A 629 -18.66 -30.50 -29.83
N GLY A 630 -17.43 -30.01 -29.69
CA GLY A 630 -16.77 -29.17 -30.70
C GLY A 630 -17.03 -27.65 -30.58
N CYS A 631 -17.86 -27.19 -29.63
CA CYS A 631 -18.08 -25.75 -29.41
C CYS A 631 -17.10 -25.14 -28.40
N HIS A 632 -17.30 -25.41 -27.10
CA HIS A 632 -16.47 -24.92 -25.99
C HIS A 632 -16.34 -23.39 -25.86
N GLU A 633 -17.24 -22.62 -26.46
CA GLU A 633 -17.32 -21.16 -26.27
C GLU A 633 -17.71 -20.78 -24.83
N THR A 634 -17.25 -19.60 -24.37
CA THR A 634 -17.45 -19.09 -23.00
C THR A 634 -18.35 -17.85 -22.98
N PHE A 635 -19.36 -17.86 -22.11
CA PHE A 635 -20.36 -16.82 -21.97
C PHE A 635 -20.33 -16.27 -20.55
N LEU A 636 -20.46 -14.94 -20.41
CA LEU A 636 -20.43 -14.26 -19.10
C LEU A 636 -21.82 -14.00 -18.50
N SER A 637 -22.88 -14.48 -19.17
CA SER A 637 -24.23 -14.60 -18.60
C SER A 637 -25.02 -15.72 -19.28
N ARG A 638 -26.06 -16.21 -18.59
CA ARG A 638 -26.98 -17.24 -19.10
C ARG A 638 -27.64 -16.82 -20.41
N ASP A 639 -28.15 -15.58 -20.49
CA ASP A 639 -28.81 -15.01 -21.67
C ASP A 639 -27.95 -15.10 -22.94
N LEU A 640 -26.62 -15.00 -22.80
CA LEU A 640 -25.68 -15.05 -23.92
C LEU A 640 -25.44 -16.49 -24.38
N TYR A 641 -25.36 -17.43 -23.44
CA TYR A 641 -25.30 -18.87 -23.72
C TYR A 641 -26.59 -19.39 -24.36
N GLU A 642 -27.76 -18.93 -23.91
CA GLU A 642 -29.05 -19.38 -24.46
C GLU A 642 -29.24 -18.92 -25.91
N LYS A 643 -28.93 -17.65 -26.20
CA LYS A 643 -28.91 -17.11 -27.56
C LYS A 643 -27.90 -17.80 -28.47
N HIS A 644 -26.74 -18.19 -27.94
CA HIS A 644 -25.76 -19.02 -28.65
C HIS A 644 -26.35 -20.38 -29.04
N CYS A 645 -26.98 -21.09 -28.10
CA CYS A 645 -27.62 -22.38 -28.40
C CYS A 645 -28.75 -22.25 -29.42
N GLU A 646 -29.54 -21.18 -29.37
CA GLU A 646 -30.61 -20.88 -30.33
C GLU A 646 -30.09 -20.53 -31.74
N GLN A 647 -28.84 -20.08 -31.87
CA GLN A 647 -28.22 -19.70 -33.15
C GLN A 647 -27.34 -20.81 -33.74
N ILE A 648 -26.62 -21.57 -32.91
CA ILE A 648 -25.56 -22.51 -33.33
C ILE A 648 -25.94 -23.98 -33.08
N HIS A 649 -26.84 -24.27 -32.14
CA HIS A 649 -27.14 -25.62 -31.66
C HIS A 649 -28.63 -25.95 -31.70
N GLN A 650 -29.32 -25.49 -32.75
CA GLN A 650 -30.75 -25.70 -32.96
C GLN A 650 -31.13 -27.18 -32.89
N GLY A 651 -32.14 -27.52 -32.09
CA GLY A 651 -32.58 -28.90 -31.86
C GLY A 651 -31.67 -29.77 -30.98
N SER A 652 -30.52 -29.26 -30.52
CA SER A 652 -29.64 -29.98 -29.59
C SER A 652 -30.03 -29.72 -28.13
N GLU A 653 -29.77 -30.69 -27.24
CA GLU A 653 -29.93 -30.48 -25.80
C GLU A 653 -28.92 -29.45 -25.27
N LYS A 654 -29.38 -28.51 -24.43
CA LYS A 654 -28.57 -27.41 -23.88
C LYS A 654 -27.54 -27.93 -22.84
N GLN A 655 -26.38 -28.40 -23.29
CA GLN A 655 -25.28 -28.88 -22.42
C GLN A 655 -24.25 -27.78 -22.10
N PHE A 656 -23.97 -27.55 -20.81
CA PHE A 656 -23.02 -26.53 -20.33
C PHE A 656 -22.23 -26.95 -19.08
N MET A 657 -21.16 -26.19 -18.79
CA MET A 657 -20.42 -26.19 -17.53
C MET A 657 -20.28 -24.77 -16.99
N HIS A 658 -20.29 -24.56 -15.67
CA HIS A 658 -19.99 -23.25 -15.10
C HIS A 658 -18.48 -22.93 -15.14
N GLU A 659 -18.09 -21.74 -15.59
CA GLU A 659 -16.67 -21.43 -15.82
C GLU A 659 -15.87 -21.18 -14.53
N PHE A 660 -16.52 -20.70 -13.46
CA PHE A 660 -15.85 -20.27 -12.22
C PHE A 660 -16.15 -21.18 -11.01
N ASP A 661 -16.62 -22.40 -11.27
CA ASP A 661 -16.95 -23.44 -10.29
C ASP A 661 -15.76 -24.03 -9.51
N TRP A 662 -14.53 -23.64 -9.85
CA TRP A 662 -13.28 -24.20 -9.30
C TRP A 662 -12.71 -23.44 -8.11
N MET A 663 -13.42 -22.46 -7.53
CA MET A 663 -12.91 -21.71 -6.37
C MET A 663 -13.85 -21.63 -5.17
N TYR A 664 -13.27 -21.75 -3.98
CA TYR A 664 -13.85 -21.25 -2.74
C TYR A 664 -13.48 -19.77 -2.60
N LEU A 665 -14.46 -18.92 -2.33
CA LEU A 665 -14.29 -17.48 -2.30
C LEU A 665 -14.17 -17.00 -0.85
N ARG A 666 -13.03 -16.40 -0.48
CA ARG A 666 -12.82 -15.80 0.86
C ARG A 666 -13.02 -14.28 0.81
N ILE A 667 -13.69 -13.75 1.82
CA ILE A 667 -13.72 -12.31 2.09
C ILE A 667 -12.47 -11.92 2.89
N GLY A 668 -11.84 -10.80 2.52
CA GLY A 668 -10.75 -10.22 3.30
C GLY A 668 -11.22 -9.80 4.70
N ALA A 669 -10.66 -10.42 5.74
CA ALA A 669 -11.09 -10.19 7.13
C ALA A 669 -10.81 -8.76 7.59
N GLY A 670 -9.71 -8.14 7.13
CA GLY A 670 -9.39 -6.74 7.44
C GLY A 670 -10.45 -5.78 6.90
N HIS A 671 -10.85 -5.95 5.65
CA HIS A 671 -11.95 -5.18 5.06
C HIS A 671 -13.32 -5.51 5.69
N TYR A 672 -13.58 -6.74 6.12
CA TYR A 672 -14.78 -7.09 6.88
C TYR A 672 -14.84 -6.30 8.21
N GLU A 673 -13.75 -6.32 9.00
CA GLU A 673 -13.64 -5.57 10.26
C GLU A 673 -13.80 -4.05 10.04
N MET A 674 -13.15 -3.50 9.00
CA MET A 674 -13.28 -2.09 8.63
C MET A 674 -14.70 -1.66 8.26
N ASN A 675 -15.60 -2.58 7.92
CA ASN A 675 -16.99 -2.26 7.62
C ASN A 675 -17.92 -2.60 8.79
N LEU A 676 -17.63 -3.62 9.63
CA LEU A 676 -18.27 -3.76 10.94
C LEU A 676 -18.11 -2.50 11.80
N VAL A 677 -16.88 -1.96 11.88
CA VAL A 677 -16.59 -0.71 12.61
C VAL A 677 -17.36 0.48 12.02
N LYS A 678 -17.59 0.54 10.69
CA LYS A 678 -18.43 1.59 10.08
C LYS A 678 -19.89 1.42 10.45
N SER A 679 -20.46 0.22 10.33
CA SER A 679 -21.85 -0.04 10.69
C SER A 679 -22.13 0.24 12.16
N PHE A 680 -21.19 -0.10 13.05
CA PHE A 680 -21.24 0.28 14.47
C PHE A 680 -21.17 1.80 14.66
N PHE A 681 -20.27 2.51 13.96
CA PHE A 681 -20.14 3.96 14.05
C PHE A 681 -21.33 4.71 13.45
N GLU A 682 -21.94 4.21 12.38
CA GLU A 682 -23.11 4.80 11.74
C GLU A 682 -24.38 4.63 12.60
N LEU A 683 -24.55 3.47 13.25
CA LEU A 683 -25.61 3.21 14.23
C LEU A 683 -25.47 4.10 15.47
N ASN A 684 -24.29 4.09 16.08
CA ASN A 684 -24.05 4.66 17.41
C ASN A 684 -23.56 6.11 17.41
N TRP A 685 -23.56 6.76 16.23
CA TRP A 685 -23.11 8.15 16.11
C TRP A 685 -23.89 9.12 17.00
N THR A 686 -25.22 9.20 16.78
CA THR A 686 -26.10 10.11 17.50
C THR A 686 -26.34 9.71 18.95
N PRO A 687 -26.51 8.41 19.31
CA PRO A 687 -26.65 8.01 20.71
C PRO A 687 -25.49 8.47 21.61
N PHE A 688 -24.23 8.25 21.20
CA PHE A 688 -23.08 8.53 22.08
C PHE A 688 -21.70 8.75 21.42
N LEU A 689 -21.43 8.24 20.20
CA LEU A 689 -20.08 8.35 19.63
C LEU A 689 -19.71 9.77 19.17
N GLU A 690 -20.68 10.63 18.86
CA GLU A 690 -20.40 12.05 18.55
C GLU A 690 -19.76 12.76 19.75
N THR A 691 -20.33 12.62 20.94
CA THR A 691 -19.80 13.21 22.18
C THR A 691 -18.42 12.67 22.53
N LEU A 692 -18.16 11.36 22.31
CA LEU A 692 -16.81 10.80 22.44
C LEU A 692 -15.83 11.47 21.47
N CYS A 693 -16.23 11.69 20.23
CA CYS A 693 -15.39 12.35 19.25
C CYS A 693 -15.10 13.81 19.64
N GLU A 694 -16.06 14.54 20.23
CA GLU A 694 -15.83 15.89 20.75
C GLU A 694 -14.82 15.91 21.90
N ILE A 695 -14.94 15.00 22.87
CA ILE A 695 -13.97 14.82 23.97
C ILE A 695 -12.56 14.51 23.42
N MET A 696 -12.49 13.73 22.32
CA MET A 696 -11.26 13.41 21.62
C MET A 696 -10.77 14.50 20.64
N GLY A 697 -11.34 15.71 20.70
CA GLY A 697 -10.87 16.88 19.97
C GLY A 697 -11.35 17.00 18.51
N PHE A 698 -12.32 16.19 18.07
CA PHE A 698 -12.93 16.30 16.74
C PHE A 698 -14.05 17.37 16.72
N CYS A 699 -13.73 18.60 17.13
CA CYS A 699 -14.72 19.65 17.43
C CYS A 699 -15.38 20.33 16.21
N THR A 700 -14.99 20.01 14.97
CA THR A 700 -15.57 20.60 13.74
C THR A 700 -16.33 19.55 12.93
N ASP A 701 -17.36 19.93 12.18
CA ASP A 701 -18.17 19.01 11.35
C ASP A 701 -17.33 18.20 10.37
N SER A 702 -16.28 18.80 9.78
CA SER A 702 -15.34 18.10 8.90
C SER A 702 -14.50 17.06 9.65
N SER A 703 -14.14 17.31 10.91
CA SER A 703 -13.46 16.33 11.76
C SER A 703 -14.42 15.25 12.31
N LYS A 704 -15.64 15.63 12.73
CA LYS A 704 -16.71 14.70 13.11
C LYS A 704 -17.02 13.73 11.97
N GLN A 705 -17.28 14.25 10.78
CA GLN A 705 -17.55 13.44 9.59
C GLN A 705 -16.34 12.59 9.16
N PHE A 706 -15.10 13.03 9.43
CA PHE A 706 -13.90 12.19 9.22
C PHE A 706 -13.88 10.98 10.16
N ALA A 707 -14.24 11.17 11.44
CA ALA A 707 -14.35 10.08 12.42
C ALA A 707 -15.54 9.16 12.10
N LYS A 708 -16.74 9.72 11.87
CA LYS A 708 -17.97 8.99 11.52
C LYS A 708 -17.81 8.07 10.31
N SER A 709 -17.13 8.54 9.26
CA SER A 709 -16.88 7.74 8.05
C SER A 709 -15.67 6.80 8.14
N CYS A 710 -15.09 6.63 9.34
CA CYS A 710 -13.97 5.74 9.66
C CYS A 710 -12.81 5.76 8.66
N LYS A 711 -12.42 6.96 8.21
CA LYS A 711 -11.38 7.18 7.18
C LYS A 711 -9.96 6.84 7.62
N ASP A 712 -9.74 6.66 8.91
CA ASP A 712 -8.47 6.26 9.52
C ASP A 712 -8.80 5.15 10.52
N HIS A 713 -8.65 3.91 10.07
CA HIS A 713 -9.09 2.72 10.81
C HIS A 713 -8.37 2.56 12.16
N HIS A 714 -7.10 3.01 12.28
CA HIS A 714 -6.40 3.02 13.56
C HIS A 714 -6.99 4.03 14.56
N LYS A 715 -7.50 5.18 14.07
CA LYS A 715 -8.23 6.13 14.92
C LYS A 715 -9.61 5.62 15.31
N SER A 716 -10.37 5.06 14.37
CA SER A 716 -11.67 4.44 14.66
C SER A 716 -11.53 3.29 15.66
N TRP A 717 -10.46 2.51 15.57
CA TRP A 717 -10.15 1.47 16.55
C TRP A 717 -9.87 2.03 17.95
N ARG A 718 -9.08 3.11 18.07
CA ARG A 718 -8.85 3.77 19.37
C ARG A 718 -10.14 4.35 19.95
N LEU A 719 -10.99 4.96 19.13
CA LEU A 719 -12.32 5.45 19.54
C LEU A 719 -13.22 4.29 20.00
N LEU A 720 -13.23 3.16 19.29
CA LEU A 720 -13.99 1.96 19.68
C LEU A 720 -13.50 1.38 21.02
N LEU A 721 -12.19 1.26 21.22
CA LEU A 721 -11.62 0.76 22.48
C LEU A 721 -11.92 1.69 23.66
N ILE A 722 -11.79 3.01 23.47
CA ILE A 722 -12.17 3.99 24.51
C ILE A 722 -13.65 3.81 24.84
N PHE A 723 -14.55 3.82 23.85
CA PHE A 723 -15.99 3.61 24.04
C PHE A 723 -16.28 2.31 24.81
N HIS A 724 -15.70 1.19 24.37
CA HIS A 724 -15.97 -0.14 24.91
C HIS A 724 -15.56 -0.24 26.37
N LEU A 725 -14.29 0.06 26.69
CA LEU A 725 -13.76 -0.05 28.06
C LEU A 725 -14.46 0.93 29.02
N SER A 726 -14.68 2.17 28.59
CA SER A 726 -15.34 3.18 29.42
C SER A 726 -16.80 2.86 29.71
N SER A 727 -17.56 2.43 28.70
CA SER A 727 -18.98 2.10 28.86
C SER A 727 -19.15 0.81 29.66
N LEU A 728 -18.26 -0.18 29.50
CA LEU A 728 -18.29 -1.40 30.31
C LEU A 728 -18.05 -1.11 31.80
N GLN A 729 -17.08 -0.25 32.13
CA GLN A 729 -16.82 0.19 33.50
C GLN A 729 -18.03 0.92 34.13
N GLU A 730 -18.79 1.70 33.37
CA GLU A 730 -20.02 2.34 33.88
C GLU A 730 -21.23 1.39 33.93
N LEU A 731 -21.31 0.37 33.07
CA LEU A 731 -22.36 -0.65 33.12
C LEU A 731 -22.22 -1.59 34.34
N VAL A 732 -20.99 -1.94 34.74
CA VAL A 732 -20.76 -2.78 35.93
C VAL A 732 -20.85 -2.00 37.25
N LEU A 733 -20.64 -0.68 37.24
CA LEU A 733 -20.59 0.17 38.44
C LEU A 733 -21.84 0.04 39.36
N PRO A 734 -23.10 0.07 38.86
CA PRO A 734 -24.29 -0.16 39.68
C PRO A 734 -24.32 -1.55 40.35
N TYR A 735 -23.86 -2.58 39.63
CA TYR A 735 -23.77 -3.95 40.15
C TYR A 735 -22.67 -4.08 41.22
N VAL A 736 -21.47 -3.54 40.98
CA VAL A 736 -20.38 -3.53 41.97
C VAL A 736 -20.80 -2.81 43.25
N ARG A 737 -21.42 -1.62 43.14
CA ARG A 737 -21.97 -0.88 44.29
C ARG A 737 -23.03 -1.67 45.06
N ASN A 738 -23.91 -2.38 44.36
CA ASN A 738 -24.89 -3.27 44.98
C ASN A 738 -24.23 -4.44 45.71
N CYS A 739 -23.23 -5.08 45.11
CA CYS A 739 -22.44 -6.16 45.72
C CYS A 739 -21.71 -5.70 46.98
N LEU A 740 -21.07 -4.52 46.95
CA LEU A 740 -20.42 -3.92 48.11
C LEU A 740 -21.42 -3.64 49.24
N SER A 741 -22.58 -3.05 48.94
CA SER A 741 -23.60 -2.75 49.97
C SER A 741 -24.25 -4.01 50.56
N THR A 742 -24.36 -5.11 49.81
CA THR A 742 -24.83 -6.41 50.31
C THR A 742 -23.71 -7.32 50.84
N ARG A 743 -22.45 -6.85 50.87
CA ARG A 743 -21.25 -7.60 51.29
C ARG A 743 -21.01 -8.91 50.51
N CYS A 744 -21.41 -8.93 49.23
CA CYS A 744 -21.20 -10.04 48.31
C CYS A 744 -20.05 -9.67 47.33
N PRO A 745 -19.09 -10.56 47.03
CA PRO A 745 -18.06 -10.26 46.04
C PRO A 745 -18.68 -10.12 44.63
N PRO A 746 -18.42 -9.03 43.89
CA PRO A 746 -18.83 -8.92 42.50
C PRO A 746 -18.01 -9.88 41.63
N THR A 747 -18.66 -10.49 40.63
CA THR A 747 -18.02 -11.37 39.65
C THR A 747 -18.68 -11.15 38.28
N ALA A 748 -17.96 -11.39 37.18
CA ALA A 748 -18.55 -11.26 35.86
C ALA A 748 -19.74 -12.22 35.63
N LYS A 749 -19.71 -13.42 36.23
CA LYS A 749 -20.86 -14.34 36.24
C LYS A 749 -22.06 -13.74 36.97
N GLY A 750 -21.87 -13.20 38.18
CA GLY A 750 -22.94 -12.56 38.94
C GLY A 750 -23.48 -11.29 38.27
N PHE A 751 -22.65 -10.56 37.52
CA PHE A 751 -23.10 -9.46 36.66
C PHE A 751 -23.98 -9.96 35.52
N LEU A 752 -23.52 -10.95 34.73
CA LEU A 752 -24.27 -11.45 33.58
C LEU A 752 -25.58 -12.15 33.95
N THR A 753 -25.65 -12.87 35.07
CA THR A 753 -26.93 -13.44 35.54
C THR A 753 -27.79 -12.38 36.21
N SER A 754 -27.36 -11.90 37.38
CA SER A 754 -28.26 -11.22 38.32
C SER A 754 -28.09 -9.69 38.34
N GLY A 755 -26.95 -9.20 37.84
CA GLY A 755 -26.78 -7.78 37.51
C GLY A 755 -27.68 -7.38 36.35
N ILE A 756 -27.55 -8.04 35.20
CA ILE A 756 -28.34 -7.75 33.99
C ILE A 756 -29.84 -7.88 34.26
N GLU A 757 -30.32 -8.97 34.87
CA GLU A 757 -31.75 -9.13 35.23
C GLU A 757 -32.32 -7.91 35.96
N LYS A 758 -31.61 -7.43 37.00
CA LYS A 758 -32.05 -6.29 37.84
C LYS A 758 -32.26 -4.99 37.06
N TYR A 759 -31.50 -4.76 35.99
CA TYR A 759 -31.63 -3.56 35.14
C TYR A 759 -32.49 -3.83 33.88
N SER A 760 -32.59 -5.08 33.44
CA SER A 760 -33.39 -5.51 32.28
C SER A 760 -34.91 -5.52 32.52
N TYR A 761 -35.38 -5.71 33.76
CA TYR A 761 -36.82 -5.61 34.05
C TYR A 761 -37.32 -4.18 34.35
N GLY A 762 -36.44 -3.18 34.41
CA GLY A 762 -36.81 -1.79 34.69
C GLY A 762 -36.90 -0.85 33.47
N ASN A 763 -37.38 0.36 33.70
CA ASN A 763 -37.38 1.49 32.74
C ASN A 763 -35.97 2.11 32.62
N TYR A 764 -35.00 1.32 32.18
CA TYR A 764 -33.62 1.73 31.91
C TYR A 764 -33.31 1.63 30.40
N GLN A 765 -33.99 2.41 29.57
CA GLN A 765 -33.94 2.25 28.10
C GLN A 765 -32.51 2.45 27.54
N ASN A 766 -31.81 3.47 28.01
CA ASN A 766 -30.42 3.74 27.63
C ASN A 766 -29.43 2.69 28.15
N PHE A 767 -29.66 2.11 29.33
CA PHE A 767 -28.82 1.03 29.87
C PHE A 767 -28.94 -0.23 29.00
N LYS A 768 -30.18 -0.65 28.69
CA LYS A 768 -30.47 -1.79 27.81
C LYS A 768 -29.78 -1.64 26.45
N TYR A 769 -29.93 -0.47 25.83
CA TYR A 769 -29.28 -0.18 24.56
C TYR A 769 -27.75 -0.22 24.68
N MET A 770 -27.16 0.47 25.67
CA MET A 770 -25.71 0.47 25.84
C MET A 770 -25.14 -0.91 26.18
N LEU A 771 -25.88 -1.74 26.93
CA LEU A 771 -25.51 -3.12 27.23
C LEU A 771 -25.38 -3.97 25.96
N ASP A 772 -26.32 -3.90 25.02
CA ASP A 772 -26.23 -4.55 23.71
C ASP A 772 -25.04 -4.02 22.89
N GLN A 773 -24.86 -2.70 22.84
CA GLN A 773 -23.76 -2.09 22.08
C GLN A 773 -22.37 -2.41 22.67
N VAL A 774 -22.27 -2.59 23.99
CA VAL A 774 -21.04 -2.99 24.68
C VAL A 774 -20.83 -4.50 24.59
N CYS A 775 -21.66 -5.29 25.26
CA CYS A 775 -21.44 -6.70 25.54
C CYS A 775 -21.64 -7.61 24.32
N LYS A 776 -22.47 -7.22 23.35
CA LYS A 776 -22.60 -7.95 22.08
C LYS A 776 -21.74 -7.31 20.99
N PHE A 777 -22.05 -6.09 20.58
CA PHE A 777 -21.50 -5.56 19.32
C PHE A 777 -20.05 -5.10 19.41
N SER A 778 -19.68 -4.22 20.35
CA SER A 778 -18.29 -3.77 20.47
C SER A 778 -17.37 -4.87 20.99
N GLN A 779 -17.80 -5.71 21.95
CA GLN A 779 -17.07 -6.91 22.34
C GLN A 779 -16.87 -7.86 21.15
N GLY A 780 -17.89 -8.10 20.31
CA GLY A 780 -17.77 -8.95 19.13
C GLY A 780 -16.77 -8.40 18.10
N ILE A 781 -16.68 -7.08 17.95
CA ILE A 781 -15.66 -6.44 17.10
C ILE A 781 -14.26 -6.50 17.74
N VAL A 782 -14.16 -6.40 19.08
CA VAL A 782 -12.91 -6.63 19.82
C VAL A 782 -12.44 -8.08 19.62
N ASN A 783 -13.29 -9.05 19.90
CA ASN A 783 -13.07 -10.48 19.70
C ASN A 783 -12.64 -10.78 18.25
N PHE A 784 -13.27 -10.16 17.23
CA PHE A 784 -12.89 -10.32 15.82
C PHE A 784 -11.41 -10.01 15.61
N ARG A 785 -10.93 -8.86 16.12
CA ARG A 785 -9.52 -8.49 15.98
C ARG A 785 -8.60 -9.41 16.77
N MET A 786 -8.96 -9.78 18.00
CA MET A 786 -8.14 -10.69 18.82
C MET A 786 -7.98 -12.05 18.12
N ALA A 787 -9.09 -12.58 17.59
CA ALA A 787 -9.15 -13.79 16.79
C ALA A 787 -8.24 -13.71 15.54
N THR A 788 -8.36 -12.65 14.73
CA THR A 788 -7.47 -12.42 13.57
C THR A 788 -6.01 -12.25 13.97
N ARG A 789 -5.71 -11.63 15.11
CA ARG A 789 -4.33 -11.41 15.58
C ARG A 789 -3.67 -12.70 16.05
N ARG A 790 -4.42 -13.62 16.69
CA ARG A 790 -3.92 -14.89 17.26
C ARG A 790 -4.16 -16.13 16.40
N ASN A 791 -4.88 -16.01 15.28
CA ASN A 791 -5.36 -17.11 14.40
C ASN A 791 -6.42 -18.04 15.04
N ASN A 792 -7.31 -17.50 15.89
CA ASN A 792 -8.42 -18.27 16.47
C ASN A 792 -9.65 -18.24 15.53
N ALA A 793 -9.79 -19.26 14.68
CA ALA A 793 -10.89 -19.34 13.71
C ALA A 793 -12.27 -19.52 14.34
N ASP A 794 -12.39 -20.27 15.45
CA ASP A 794 -13.65 -20.42 16.20
C ASP A 794 -14.13 -19.07 16.74
N LEU A 795 -13.26 -18.36 17.47
CA LEU A 795 -13.56 -17.02 17.98
C LEU A 795 -13.85 -16.03 16.84
N LEU A 796 -13.24 -16.19 15.66
CA LEU A 796 -13.54 -15.35 14.48
C LEU A 796 -14.95 -15.62 13.94
N LYS A 797 -15.39 -16.89 13.90
CA LYS A 797 -16.74 -17.28 13.46
C LYS A 797 -17.80 -16.85 14.49
N SER A 798 -17.52 -17.04 15.78
CA SER A 798 -18.28 -16.46 16.89
C SER A 798 -18.43 -14.94 16.75
N SER A 799 -17.34 -14.22 16.51
CA SER A 799 -17.34 -12.76 16.32
C SER A 799 -18.18 -12.31 15.12
N LYS A 800 -18.14 -13.05 13.99
CA LYS A 800 -19.04 -12.81 12.84
C LYS A 800 -20.51 -13.03 13.23
N TYR A 801 -20.82 -14.11 13.94
CA TYR A 801 -22.18 -14.42 14.41
C TYR A 801 -22.73 -13.35 15.38
N MET A 802 -21.91 -12.84 16.29
CA MET A 802 -22.33 -11.83 17.28
C MET A 802 -22.47 -10.41 16.71
N THR A 803 -21.99 -10.17 15.48
CA THR A 803 -21.97 -8.84 14.85
C THR A 803 -22.77 -8.74 13.54
N LYS A 804 -23.27 -9.87 13.00
CA LYS A 804 -24.08 -9.98 11.78
C LYS A 804 -25.19 -8.90 11.69
N GLU A 805 -25.87 -8.60 12.80
CA GLU A 805 -27.00 -7.68 12.84
C GLU A 805 -26.64 -6.25 12.43
N LEU A 806 -25.39 -5.81 12.63
CA LEU A 806 -24.95 -4.45 12.28
C LEU A 806 -25.13 -4.16 10.79
N PHE A 807 -24.83 -5.13 9.91
CA PHE A 807 -24.99 -4.97 8.46
C PHE A 807 -26.45 -4.91 8.02
N HIS A 808 -27.35 -5.63 8.69
CA HIS A 808 -28.78 -5.70 8.34
C HIS A 808 -29.60 -4.57 8.98
N GLY A 809 -29.27 -4.19 10.22
CA GLY A 809 -29.92 -3.10 10.94
C GLY A 809 -29.70 -1.74 10.27
N ARG A 810 -28.45 -1.38 9.93
CA ARG A 810 -28.15 -0.15 9.17
C ARG A 810 -28.16 -0.33 7.64
N ASN A 811 -28.60 -1.49 7.14
CA ASN A 811 -28.83 -1.77 5.72
C ASN A 811 -27.61 -1.44 4.83
N HIS A 812 -26.60 -2.31 4.87
CA HIS A 812 -25.41 -2.26 4.02
C HIS A 812 -25.43 -3.35 2.92
N PRO A 813 -26.18 -3.20 1.80
CA PRO A 813 -26.49 -4.27 0.84
C PRO A 813 -25.32 -5.14 0.37
N LYS A 814 -24.12 -4.57 0.24
CA LYS A 814 -22.92 -5.33 -0.10
C LYS A 814 -22.51 -6.30 1.00
N TYR A 815 -22.38 -5.81 2.23
CA TYR A 815 -21.90 -6.59 3.36
C TYR A 815 -22.95 -7.54 3.93
N GLN A 816 -24.24 -7.23 3.78
CA GLN A 816 -25.32 -8.18 4.04
C GLN A 816 -25.22 -9.43 3.14
N LYS A 817 -25.06 -9.24 1.82
CA LYS A 817 -24.84 -10.38 0.89
C LYS A 817 -23.54 -11.13 1.21
N ILE A 818 -22.44 -10.41 1.48
CA ILE A 818 -21.15 -11.02 1.83
C ILE A 818 -21.26 -11.89 3.09
N GLU A 819 -21.87 -11.39 4.18
CA GLU A 819 -22.06 -12.13 5.44
C GLU A 819 -22.88 -13.41 5.24
N LEU A 820 -23.99 -13.34 4.49
CA LEU A 820 -24.81 -14.51 4.20
C LEU A 820 -24.06 -15.55 3.33
N TYR A 821 -23.38 -15.12 2.27
CA TYR A 821 -22.61 -16.02 1.40
C TYR A 821 -21.41 -16.66 2.11
N ASP A 822 -20.68 -15.89 2.92
CA ASP A 822 -19.53 -16.37 3.70
C ASP A 822 -19.98 -17.42 4.73
N THR A 823 -21.07 -17.14 5.47
CA THR A 823 -21.64 -18.08 6.45
C THR A 823 -22.19 -19.36 5.80
N ILE A 824 -22.87 -19.26 4.66
CA ILE A 824 -23.41 -20.44 3.96
C ILE A 824 -22.29 -21.24 3.30
N GLN A 825 -21.28 -20.60 2.72
CA GLN A 825 -20.14 -21.31 2.14
C GLN A 825 -19.33 -22.04 3.22
N ASP A 826 -19.05 -21.42 4.37
CA ASP A 826 -18.37 -22.07 5.49
C ASP A 826 -19.11 -23.34 5.95
N ARG A 827 -20.44 -23.28 6.07
CA ARG A 827 -21.28 -24.43 6.46
C ARG A 827 -21.30 -25.55 5.42
N MET A 828 -21.39 -25.20 4.13
CA MET A 828 -21.43 -26.17 3.03
C MET A 828 -20.06 -26.76 2.67
N MET A 829 -18.95 -26.16 3.14
CA MET A 829 -17.59 -26.64 2.94
C MET A 829 -17.37 -28.04 3.55
N PRO A 830 -16.66 -28.96 2.87
CA PRO A 830 -16.21 -30.22 3.48
C PRO A 830 -15.27 -29.99 4.66
N ASP A 831 -15.30 -30.87 5.67
CA ASP A 831 -14.58 -30.67 6.93
C ASP A 831 -13.08 -30.46 6.76
N ASN A 832 -12.40 -31.28 5.97
CA ASN A 832 -10.97 -31.14 5.69
C ASN A 832 -10.61 -29.85 4.92
N VAL A 833 -11.53 -29.33 4.09
CA VAL A 833 -11.36 -28.03 3.41
C VAL A 833 -11.62 -26.87 4.38
N ARG A 834 -12.56 -27.04 5.32
CA ARG A 834 -12.87 -26.08 6.39
C ARG A 834 -11.73 -25.99 7.41
N GLU A 835 -11.19 -27.11 7.86
CA GLU A 835 -9.96 -27.19 8.67
C GLU A 835 -8.79 -26.48 7.98
N LEU A 836 -8.58 -26.71 6.67
CA LEU A 836 -7.56 -26.02 5.88
C LEU A 836 -7.83 -24.51 5.74
N ASN A 837 -9.09 -24.10 5.62
CA ASN A 837 -9.46 -22.68 5.61
C ASN A 837 -9.17 -22.00 6.96
N ASP A 838 -9.54 -22.68 8.04
CA ASP A 838 -9.51 -22.17 9.42
C ASP A 838 -8.10 -22.13 9.99
N LEU A 839 -7.25 -23.12 9.66
CA LEU A 839 -5.82 -23.13 9.96
C LEU A 839 -5.09 -21.90 9.39
N TYR A 840 -5.60 -21.35 8.29
CA TYR A 840 -5.11 -20.15 7.63
C TYR A 840 -6.17 -19.04 7.61
N ALA A 841 -6.98 -18.92 8.68
CA ALA A 841 -7.91 -17.80 8.86
C ALA A 841 -7.18 -16.44 8.94
N SER A 842 -5.92 -16.45 9.38
CA SER A 842 -4.94 -15.36 9.35
C SER A 842 -3.53 -15.93 9.25
N ILE A 843 -2.53 -15.08 8.99
CA ILE A 843 -1.11 -15.45 9.03
C ILE A 843 -0.26 -14.36 9.70
N THR A 844 0.86 -14.74 10.32
CA THR A 844 1.90 -13.79 10.75
C THR A 844 3.06 -13.76 9.75
N THR A 845 3.32 -12.58 9.17
CA THR A 845 4.48 -12.34 8.28
C THR A 845 5.77 -12.00 9.05
N SER A 846 5.65 -11.83 10.37
CA SER A 846 6.77 -11.53 11.26
C SER A 846 7.24 -12.75 12.06
N GLY A 847 6.35 -13.70 12.34
CA GLY A 847 6.57 -14.77 13.32
C GLY A 847 6.06 -14.41 14.73
N ASN A 848 5.71 -13.14 15.00
CA ASN A 848 5.08 -12.76 16.28
C ASN A 848 3.63 -13.30 16.31
N PRO A 849 3.20 -13.99 17.38
CA PRO A 849 1.91 -14.68 17.48
C PRO A 849 0.70 -13.76 17.68
N SER A 850 0.91 -12.49 18.05
CA SER A 850 -0.13 -11.46 18.14
C SER A 850 -0.13 -10.50 16.93
N ALA A 851 0.71 -10.76 15.94
CA ALA A 851 0.82 -9.95 14.72
C ALA A 851 0.12 -10.60 13.50
N GLY A 852 -0.88 -11.45 13.73
CA GLY A 852 -1.69 -12.07 12.67
C GLY A 852 -2.52 -11.06 11.86
N GLU A 853 -2.58 -11.26 10.55
CA GLU A 853 -3.35 -10.49 9.57
C GLU A 853 -3.87 -11.44 8.47
N ASP A 854 -5.03 -11.15 7.87
CA ASP A 854 -5.53 -11.92 6.71
C ASP A 854 -4.89 -11.42 5.40
N LEU A 855 -5.06 -12.21 4.34
CA LEU A 855 -4.37 -12.04 3.06
C LEU A 855 -4.64 -10.69 2.38
N ASP A 856 -5.76 -10.02 2.67
CA ASP A 856 -6.09 -8.70 2.11
C ASP A 856 -5.15 -7.61 2.62
N PHE A 857 -4.97 -7.50 3.95
CA PHE A 857 -4.03 -6.55 4.55
C PHE A 857 -2.56 -6.94 4.29
N VAL A 858 -2.24 -8.24 4.23
CA VAL A 858 -0.89 -8.69 3.85
C VAL A 858 -0.56 -8.31 2.40
N LEU A 859 -1.54 -8.40 1.48
CA LEU A 859 -1.36 -7.93 0.10
C LEU A 859 -1.30 -6.40 0.04
N GLU A 860 -2.12 -5.66 0.80
CA GLU A 860 -2.06 -4.19 0.85
C GLU A 860 -0.68 -3.69 1.32
N GLU A 861 -0.08 -4.34 2.32
CA GLU A 861 1.27 -4.03 2.81
C GLU A 861 2.36 -4.44 1.80
N LYS A 862 2.22 -5.58 1.11
CA LYS A 862 3.09 -5.89 -0.04
C LYS A 862 2.93 -4.88 -1.17
N ASN A 863 1.73 -4.37 -1.43
CA ASN A 863 1.48 -3.34 -2.44
C ASN A 863 2.14 -1.99 -2.06
N LYS A 864 2.11 -1.59 -0.78
CA LYS A 864 2.88 -0.43 -0.26
C LYS A 864 4.39 -0.63 -0.46
N GLN A 865 4.89 -1.85 -0.28
CA GLN A 865 6.31 -2.19 -0.50
C GLN A 865 6.70 -2.20 -1.99
N LEU A 866 5.83 -2.66 -2.90
CA LEU A 866 6.04 -2.54 -4.35
C LEU A 866 6.14 -1.07 -4.79
N LYS A 867 5.20 -0.23 -4.32
CA LYS A 867 5.14 1.22 -4.66
C LYS A 867 6.43 1.98 -4.34
N ALA A 868 7.19 1.55 -3.34
CA ALA A 868 8.49 2.13 -2.98
C ALA A 868 9.51 2.09 -4.13
N TRP A 869 9.47 1.05 -4.96
CA TRP A 869 10.39 0.84 -6.08
C TRP A 869 9.91 1.49 -7.39
N ILE A 870 8.68 1.97 -7.45
CA ILE A 870 8.03 2.38 -8.70
C ILE A 870 8.30 3.87 -8.99
N PRO A 871 8.81 4.22 -10.19
CA PRO A 871 9.13 5.61 -10.54
C PRO A 871 7.92 6.55 -10.41
N LYS A 872 8.12 7.73 -9.81
CA LYS A 872 7.08 8.76 -9.67
C LYS A 872 6.65 9.26 -11.07
N GLY A 873 5.51 8.75 -11.53
CA GLY A 873 4.94 8.99 -12.86
C GLY A 873 3.90 7.91 -13.21
N MET A 874 3.62 7.73 -14.51
CA MET A 874 2.96 6.51 -15.00
C MET A 874 4.04 5.42 -15.19
N PRO A 875 4.01 4.31 -14.45
CA PRO A 875 4.88 3.17 -14.73
C PRO A 875 4.48 2.47 -16.02
N THR A 876 5.45 1.85 -16.69
CA THR A 876 5.21 0.91 -17.80
C THR A 876 5.07 -0.50 -17.25
N ASP A 877 4.25 -1.33 -17.89
CA ASP A 877 4.00 -2.75 -17.60
C ASP A 877 5.27 -3.56 -17.24
N ILE A 878 6.35 -3.36 -18.01
CA ILE A 878 7.66 -4.00 -17.78
C ILE A 878 8.21 -3.70 -16.38
N ILE A 879 8.05 -2.48 -15.86
CA ILE A 879 8.50 -2.09 -14.51
C ILE A 879 7.63 -2.79 -13.46
N TRP A 880 6.31 -2.83 -13.65
CA TRP A 880 5.40 -3.53 -12.74
C TRP A 880 5.75 -5.02 -12.65
N GLN A 881 5.88 -5.73 -13.78
CA GLN A 881 6.32 -7.13 -13.82
C GLN A 881 7.68 -7.32 -13.15
N THR A 882 8.66 -6.47 -13.48
CA THR A 882 10.02 -6.62 -12.95
C THR A 882 10.09 -6.38 -11.44
N VAL A 883 9.33 -5.41 -10.91
CA VAL A 883 9.26 -5.15 -9.47
C VAL A 883 8.48 -6.25 -8.73
N CYS A 884 7.34 -6.73 -9.27
CA CYS A 884 6.58 -7.81 -8.66
C CYS A 884 7.38 -9.12 -8.59
N ARG A 885 8.00 -9.55 -9.70
CA ARG A 885 8.81 -10.78 -9.76
C ARG A 885 10.04 -10.74 -8.87
N ASN A 886 10.69 -9.57 -8.74
CA ASN A 886 11.90 -9.40 -7.93
C ASN A 886 11.63 -8.92 -6.50
N ASN A 887 10.36 -8.80 -6.06
CA ASN A 887 10.02 -8.13 -4.79
C ASN A 887 10.79 -8.69 -3.57
N ARG A 888 10.92 -10.02 -3.47
CA ARG A 888 11.68 -10.70 -2.39
C ARG A 888 13.17 -10.34 -2.39
N ALA A 889 13.78 -10.20 -3.58
CA ALA A 889 15.19 -9.84 -3.72
C ALA A 889 15.42 -8.33 -3.48
N LEU A 890 14.50 -7.48 -3.94
CA LEU A 890 14.48 -6.04 -3.62
C LEU A 890 14.30 -5.78 -2.12
N GLU A 891 13.41 -6.52 -1.45
CA GLU A 891 13.20 -6.47 -0.01
C GLU A 891 14.44 -6.97 0.76
N LYS A 892 15.08 -8.06 0.31
CA LYS A 892 16.40 -8.49 0.80
C LYS A 892 17.43 -7.36 0.68
N ILE A 893 17.63 -6.79 -0.51
CA ILE A 893 18.61 -5.72 -0.77
C ILE A 893 18.38 -4.53 0.16
N LYS A 894 17.13 -4.06 0.30
CA LYS A 894 16.79 -2.95 1.21
C LYS A 894 17.13 -3.29 2.67
N ASN A 895 16.75 -4.47 3.15
CA ASN A 895 16.96 -4.85 4.55
C ASN A 895 18.44 -5.08 4.86
N HIS A 896 19.17 -5.73 3.94
CA HIS A 896 20.62 -5.91 4.00
C HIS A 896 21.36 -4.56 4.00
N SER A 897 21.01 -3.66 3.08
CA SER A 897 21.57 -2.30 3.00
C SER A 897 21.30 -1.46 4.26
N LEU A 898 20.08 -1.53 4.83
CA LEU A 898 19.78 -0.87 6.10
C LEU A 898 20.64 -1.43 7.25
N SER A 899 20.81 -2.77 7.31
CA SER A 899 21.69 -3.41 8.30
C SER A 899 23.16 -3.02 8.12
N LEU A 900 23.64 -2.92 6.88
CA LEU A 900 25.01 -2.50 6.52
C LEU A 900 25.31 -1.06 6.98
N PHE A 901 24.29 -0.20 7.07
CA PHE A 901 24.41 1.17 7.58
C PHE A 901 24.10 1.31 9.07
N GLY A 902 23.90 0.21 9.81
CA GLY A 902 23.50 0.22 11.23
C GLY A 902 22.09 0.75 11.48
N ILE A 903 21.25 0.91 10.44
CA ILE A 903 19.92 1.48 10.55
C ILE A 903 18.94 0.35 10.90
N GLN A 904 18.57 0.25 12.18
CA GLN A 904 17.50 -0.65 12.59
C GLN A 904 16.18 -0.25 11.91
N SER A 905 15.65 -1.14 11.06
CA SER A 905 14.31 -1.01 10.49
C SER A 905 13.27 -1.28 11.57
N THR A 906 12.92 -0.25 12.34
CA THR A 906 11.86 -0.34 13.36
C THR A 906 10.52 -0.64 12.70
N LYS A 907 10.17 -1.93 12.59
CA LYS A 907 8.77 -2.33 12.51
C LYS A 907 8.03 -1.72 13.70
N TYR A 908 6.77 -1.36 13.51
CA TYR A 908 5.99 -0.68 14.54
C TYR A 908 5.82 -1.57 15.78
N VAL A 909 6.69 -1.41 16.77
CA VAL A 909 6.43 -1.84 18.14
C VAL A 909 5.19 -1.08 18.60
N SER A 910 4.19 -1.81 19.08
CA SER A 910 2.92 -1.28 19.59
C SER A 910 3.17 -0.46 20.85
N ARG A 911 3.46 0.84 20.68
CA ARG A 911 3.50 1.80 21.80
C ARG A 911 2.17 1.72 22.56
N PRO A 912 2.19 1.73 23.91
CA PRO A 912 0.97 1.75 24.71
C PRO A 912 -0.02 2.79 24.21
N LEU A 913 -1.29 2.40 24.07
CA LEU A 913 -2.27 3.20 23.33
C LEU A 913 -2.62 4.53 24.00
N GLY A 914 -2.28 4.72 25.29
CA GLY A 914 -2.43 5.98 26.02
C GLY A 914 -3.86 6.49 25.94
N ILE A 915 -4.80 5.74 26.52
CA ILE A 915 -6.24 6.01 26.42
C ILE A 915 -6.91 6.28 27.77
N GLU A 916 -6.22 6.11 28.89
CA GLU A 916 -6.81 6.21 30.24
C GLU A 916 -7.46 7.58 30.49
N ASP A 917 -6.75 8.68 30.19
CA ASP A 917 -7.29 10.05 30.28
C ASP A 917 -8.62 10.21 29.51
N ALA A 918 -8.75 9.54 28.36
CA ALA A 918 -9.94 9.58 27.52
C ALA A 918 -11.07 8.68 28.04
N ILE A 919 -10.73 7.52 28.60
CA ILE A 919 -11.67 6.64 29.31
C ILE A 919 -12.27 7.41 30.50
N THR A 920 -11.45 7.97 31.38
CA THR A 920 -11.92 8.76 32.54
C THR A 920 -12.76 9.98 32.10
N ALA A 921 -12.36 10.69 31.05
CA ALA A 921 -13.11 11.84 30.54
C ALA A 921 -14.49 11.45 30.00
N TYR A 922 -14.61 10.35 29.26
CA TYR A 922 -15.89 9.89 28.73
C TYR A 922 -16.80 9.30 29.82
N ARG A 923 -16.26 8.53 30.78
CA ARG A 923 -17.02 8.06 31.96
C ARG A 923 -17.58 9.23 32.77
N THR A 924 -16.77 10.27 32.97
CA THR A 924 -17.21 11.54 33.58
C THR A 924 -18.36 12.19 32.79
N CYS A 925 -18.40 12.06 31.46
CA CYS A 925 -19.49 12.57 30.63
C CYS A 925 -20.78 11.74 30.75
N LEU A 926 -20.68 10.41 30.79
CA LEU A 926 -21.83 9.52 31.04
C LEU A 926 -22.49 9.82 32.39
N ARG A 927 -21.69 9.98 33.46
CA ARG A 927 -22.17 10.36 34.80
C ARG A 927 -22.83 11.74 34.80
N ARG A 928 -22.16 12.77 34.25
CA ARG A 928 -22.68 14.16 34.22
C ARG A 928 -23.94 14.37 33.37
N SER A 929 -24.23 13.44 32.47
CA SER A 929 -25.44 13.48 31.64
C SER A 929 -26.54 12.54 32.17
N ASN A 930 -26.30 11.86 33.30
CA ASN A 930 -27.20 10.85 33.87
C ASN A 930 -27.63 9.83 32.78
N TYR A 931 -26.67 9.37 31.96
CA TYR A 931 -27.01 8.65 30.72
C TYR A 931 -27.65 7.28 30.97
N LEU A 932 -27.24 6.60 32.04
CA LEU A 932 -27.61 5.23 32.39
C LEU A 932 -28.67 5.15 33.52
N ASP A 933 -29.16 6.30 33.99
CA ASP A 933 -30.08 6.40 35.11
C ASP A 933 -31.44 5.76 34.82
N LYS A 934 -32.14 5.38 35.90
CA LYS A 934 -33.53 4.90 35.86
C LYS A 934 -34.46 6.01 35.40
N GLU A 935 -35.56 5.64 34.73
CA GLU A 935 -36.68 6.54 34.38
C GLU A 935 -36.36 7.63 33.35
N LYS A 936 -35.16 7.60 32.76
CA LYS A 936 -34.78 8.46 31.63
C LYS A 936 -35.31 7.92 30.31
N ASP A 937 -35.94 8.80 29.52
CA ASP A 937 -36.37 8.52 28.15
C ASP A 937 -35.22 8.08 27.24
N HIS A 938 -35.52 7.27 26.22
CA HIS A 938 -34.49 6.82 25.28
C HIS A 938 -33.94 8.01 24.47
N THR A 939 -32.73 8.43 24.84
CA THR A 939 -32.14 9.71 24.45
C THR A 939 -30.64 9.57 24.30
N SER A 940 -30.07 10.33 23.38
CA SER A 940 -28.62 10.51 23.25
C SER A 940 -28.00 11.17 24.49
N ILE A 941 -26.66 11.12 24.62
CA ILE A 941 -25.92 11.85 25.66
C ILE A 941 -26.26 13.35 25.65
N SER A 942 -26.53 13.94 24.48
CA SER A 942 -26.94 15.34 24.30
C SER A 942 -28.46 15.58 24.46
N GLY A 943 -29.25 14.60 24.92
CA GLY A 943 -30.69 14.76 25.20
C GLY A 943 -31.62 14.74 23.98
N MET A 944 -31.11 14.52 22.76
CA MET A 944 -31.96 14.31 21.58
C MET A 944 -32.64 12.95 21.67
N ALA A 945 -33.96 12.91 21.46
CA ALA A 945 -34.77 11.69 21.45
C ALA A 945 -34.31 10.69 20.38
N LEU A 946 -34.25 9.41 20.78
CA LEU A 946 -33.89 8.28 19.93
C LEU A 946 -35.13 7.52 19.48
N ASP A 947 -34.97 6.70 18.44
CA ASP A 947 -36.06 5.88 17.90
C ASP A 947 -36.34 4.65 18.79
N GLU A 948 -37.62 4.35 19.05
CA GLU A 948 -38.10 3.18 19.81
C GLU A 948 -37.50 1.84 19.33
N GLY A 949 -37.18 1.71 18.05
CA GLY A 949 -36.63 0.51 17.43
C GLY A 949 -35.18 0.22 17.83
N LEU A 950 -34.46 1.21 18.38
CA LEU A 950 -33.09 1.00 18.86
C LEU A 950 -33.03 0.12 20.12
N VAL A 951 -33.99 0.25 21.05
CA VAL A 951 -34.05 -0.58 22.27
C VAL A 951 -34.23 -2.07 21.91
N ASN A 952 -34.86 -2.36 20.76
CA ASN A 952 -35.06 -3.72 20.23
C ASN A 952 -34.20 -4.01 18.99
N PHE A 953 -33.08 -3.29 18.80
CA PHE A 953 -32.28 -3.31 17.56
C PHE A 953 -31.89 -4.73 17.10
N VAL A 954 -31.46 -5.59 18.03
CA VAL A 954 -31.04 -6.98 17.74
C VAL A 954 -32.19 -7.78 17.10
N HIS A 955 -33.41 -7.61 17.60
CA HIS A 955 -34.60 -8.31 17.11
C HIS A 955 -34.99 -7.83 15.71
N GLU A 956 -35.08 -6.51 15.49
CA GLU A 956 -35.47 -5.94 14.19
C GLU A 956 -34.41 -6.16 13.10
N ALA A 957 -33.13 -6.09 13.46
CA ALA A 957 -32.04 -6.43 12.54
C ALA A 957 -32.00 -7.93 12.20
N THR A 958 -32.37 -8.80 13.15
CA THR A 958 -32.50 -10.25 12.91
C THR A 958 -33.66 -10.56 11.97
N LYS A 959 -34.83 -9.90 12.12
CA LYS A 959 -35.94 -9.99 11.16
C LYS A 959 -35.48 -9.62 9.74
N LYS A 960 -34.79 -8.48 9.59
CA LYS A 960 -34.23 -8.03 8.30
C LYS A 960 -33.27 -9.06 7.69
N ARG A 961 -32.40 -9.66 8.51
CA ARG A 961 -31.50 -10.74 8.08
C ARG A 961 -32.24 -11.99 7.61
N ILE A 962 -33.28 -12.43 8.33
CA ILE A 962 -34.09 -13.61 7.97
C ILE A 962 -34.84 -13.40 6.65
N VAL A 963 -35.48 -12.24 6.47
CA VAL A 963 -36.16 -11.88 5.21
C VAL A 963 -35.16 -11.89 4.05
N MET A 964 -34.00 -11.26 4.23
CA MET A 964 -32.97 -11.22 3.18
C MET A 964 -32.41 -12.61 2.85
N LEU A 965 -32.18 -13.47 3.84
CA LEU A 965 -31.74 -14.85 3.63
C LEU A 965 -32.77 -15.66 2.83
N ARG A 966 -34.05 -15.56 3.18
CA ARG A 966 -35.15 -16.25 2.48
C ARG A 966 -35.31 -15.75 1.03
N THR A 967 -35.30 -14.44 0.79
CA THR A 967 -35.38 -13.91 -0.59
C THR A 967 -34.14 -14.23 -1.43
N GLU A 968 -32.93 -14.22 -0.85
CA GLU A 968 -31.68 -14.43 -1.60
C GLU A 968 -31.41 -15.91 -1.94
N PHE A 969 -31.84 -16.87 -1.11
CA PHE A 969 -31.52 -18.30 -1.27
C PHE A 969 -32.73 -19.23 -1.43
N LEU A 970 -33.93 -18.84 -0.97
CA LEU A 970 -35.16 -19.63 -1.16
C LEU A 970 -36.06 -19.06 -2.26
N GLY A 971 -35.74 -17.88 -2.81
CA GLY A 971 -36.57 -17.19 -3.79
C GLY A 971 -37.88 -16.65 -3.22
N GLU A 972 -38.04 -16.61 -1.89
CA GLU A 972 -39.29 -16.17 -1.23
C GLU A 972 -39.57 -14.69 -1.55
N ILE A 973 -40.66 -14.46 -2.30
CA ILE A 973 -41.19 -13.13 -2.60
C ILE A 973 -42.09 -12.71 -1.43
N PHE A 974 -41.55 -11.85 -0.57
CA PHE A 974 -42.37 -11.08 0.36
C PHE A 974 -43.05 -9.93 -0.39
N GLU A 975 -44.29 -9.62 -0.02
CA GLU A 975 -44.90 -8.34 -0.39
C GLU A 975 -43.97 -7.19 0.02
N GLU A 976 -43.96 -6.10 -0.77
CA GLU A 976 -42.97 -5.02 -0.60
C GLU A 976 -43.20 -4.15 0.65
N GLN A 977 -42.95 -4.71 1.83
CA GLN A 977 -42.77 -3.96 3.07
C GLN A 977 -41.52 -3.08 2.92
N SER A 978 -41.74 -1.81 2.57
CA SER A 978 -40.70 -0.82 2.29
C SER A 978 -39.68 -0.71 3.42
N THR A 979 -40.13 -0.86 4.67
CA THR A 979 -39.35 -0.89 5.92
C THR A 979 -38.15 -1.84 5.91
N PHE A 980 -38.20 -2.97 5.18
CA PHE A 980 -37.05 -3.89 5.07
C PHE A 980 -35.98 -3.41 4.08
N LYS A 981 -36.32 -2.54 3.12
CA LYS A 981 -35.37 -1.95 2.15
C LYS A 981 -34.67 -0.69 2.68
N HIS A 982 -35.05 -0.22 3.88
CA HIS A 982 -34.48 0.95 4.55
C HIS A 982 -33.65 0.55 5.78
N PRO A 983 -32.68 1.37 6.24
CA PRO A 983 -32.05 1.18 7.55
C PRO A 983 -33.07 1.31 8.68
N LEU A 984 -32.77 0.75 9.85
CA LEU A 984 -33.48 1.06 11.10
C LEU A 984 -33.15 2.51 11.49
N PRO A 985 -34.15 3.39 11.69
CA PRO A 985 -33.94 4.77 12.09
C PRO A 985 -33.28 4.88 13.47
N ILE A 986 -32.46 5.92 13.66
CA ILE A 986 -31.78 6.23 14.93
C ILE A 986 -32.57 7.29 15.72
N THR A 987 -33.33 8.15 15.03
CA THR A 987 -34.20 9.16 15.64
C THR A 987 -35.58 9.18 14.95
N PRO A 988 -36.64 9.66 15.62
CA PRO A 988 -37.96 9.80 15.00
C PRO A 988 -37.93 10.60 13.69
N SER A 989 -37.11 11.64 13.60
CA SER A 989 -36.97 12.41 12.36
C SER A 989 -36.11 11.75 11.28
N GLU A 990 -35.39 10.67 11.57
CA GLU A 990 -34.88 9.76 10.53
C GLU A 990 -36.01 8.83 10.05
N ARG A 991 -36.88 8.33 10.95
CA ARG A 991 -38.04 7.50 10.60
C ARG A 991 -38.99 8.23 9.64
N GLU A 992 -39.41 9.44 10.00
CA GLU A 992 -40.23 10.34 9.15
C GLU A 992 -39.63 10.49 7.74
N LYS A 993 -38.32 10.78 7.67
CA LYS A 993 -37.61 10.97 6.40
C LYS A 993 -37.56 9.68 5.59
N LEU A 994 -37.29 8.53 6.21
CA LEU A 994 -37.25 7.23 5.53
C LEU A 994 -38.64 6.80 5.03
N GLN A 995 -39.71 7.14 5.75
CA GLN A 995 -41.10 6.89 5.36
C GLN A 995 -41.61 7.89 4.31
N SER A 996 -40.99 9.07 4.18
CA SER A 996 -41.43 10.10 3.22
C SER A 996 -41.32 9.64 1.76
N PHE A 997 -42.36 9.95 0.97
CA PHE A 997 -42.42 9.66 -0.46
C PHE A 997 -41.23 10.24 -1.24
N GLY A 998 -40.64 11.33 -0.75
CA GLY A 998 -39.41 11.94 -1.26
C GLY A 998 -38.23 10.96 -1.38
N ASN A 999 -38.19 9.87 -0.63
CA ASN A 999 -37.16 8.83 -0.71
C ASN A 999 -37.53 7.60 -1.56
N MET A 1000 -38.78 7.46 -2.01
CA MET A 1000 -39.22 6.37 -2.87
C MET A 1000 -38.65 6.47 -4.30
N THR A 1001 -38.53 5.33 -5.01
CA THR A 1001 -38.21 5.33 -6.46
C THR A 1001 -39.43 5.75 -7.29
N ILE A 1002 -39.21 6.18 -8.54
CA ILE A 1002 -40.30 6.56 -9.47
C ILE A 1002 -41.39 5.48 -9.55
N LYS A 1003 -40.99 4.21 -9.72
CA LYS A 1003 -41.93 3.06 -9.76
C LYS A 1003 -42.74 2.87 -8.48
N GLN A 1004 -42.16 3.16 -7.31
CA GLN A 1004 -42.88 3.07 -6.03
C GLN A 1004 -43.87 4.23 -5.85
N ILE A 1005 -43.49 5.44 -6.29
CA ILE A 1005 -44.39 6.61 -6.26
C ILE A 1005 -45.57 6.37 -7.21
N GLN A 1006 -45.31 5.90 -8.43
CA GLN A 1006 -46.35 5.47 -9.38
C GLN A 1006 -47.27 4.39 -8.78
N LYS A 1007 -46.71 3.37 -8.10
CA LYS A 1007 -47.48 2.30 -7.44
C LYS A 1007 -48.39 2.80 -6.31
N GLU A 1008 -47.90 3.72 -5.48
CA GLU A 1008 -48.72 4.33 -4.42
C GLU A 1008 -49.77 5.32 -4.98
N ILE A 1009 -49.48 6.02 -6.08
CA ILE A 1009 -50.48 6.83 -6.81
C ILE A 1009 -51.65 5.94 -7.29
N HIS A 1010 -51.38 4.85 -8.02
CA HIS A 1010 -52.44 3.92 -8.47
C HIS A 1010 -53.26 3.36 -7.29
N LYS A 1011 -52.59 3.03 -6.18
CA LYS A 1011 -53.21 2.51 -4.95
C LYS A 1011 -54.05 3.55 -4.19
N MET A 1012 -53.81 4.85 -4.40
CA MET A 1012 -54.64 5.93 -3.88
C MET A 1012 -55.78 6.30 -4.83
N LEU A 1013 -55.54 6.33 -6.14
CA LEU A 1013 -56.59 6.46 -7.16
C LEU A 1013 -57.66 5.38 -6.94
N ASN A 1014 -57.26 4.10 -6.83
CA ASN A 1014 -58.14 2.96 -6.57
C ASN A 1014 -58.86 2.98 -5.20
N LYS A 1015 -58.74 4.06 -4.41
CA LYS A 1015 -59.51 4.30 -3.18
C LYS A 1015 -60.52 5.44 -3.28
N ILE A 1016 -60.51 6.23 -4.35
CA ILE A 1016 -61.48 7.30 -4.58
C ILE A 1016 -62.86 6.65 -4.79
N PRO A 1017 -63.87 6.91 -3.94
CA PRO A 1017 -65.16 6.21 -4.04
C PRO A 1017 -66.04 6.71 -5.19
N ASP A 1018 -65.91 7.99 -5.57
CA ASP A 1018 -66.64 8.59 -6.67
C ASP A 1018 -65.99 8.27 -8.03
N PRO A 1019 -66.71 7.62 -8.97
CA PRO A 1019 -66.16 7.31 -10.30
C PRO A 1019 -65.72 8.56 -11.08
N PHE A 1020 -66.37 9.71 -10.91
CA PHE A 1020 -66.04 10.91 -11.68
C PHE A 1020 -64.72 11.55 -11.22
N GLN A 1021 -64.50 11.65 -9.92
CA GLN A 1021 -63.19 12.03 -9.36
C GLN A 1021 -62.10 11.00 -9.69
N PHE A 1022 -62.41 9.70 -9.68
CA PHE A 1022 -61.48 8.65 -10.10
C PHE A 1022 -61.01 8.86 -11.55
N ASP A 1023 -61.96 8.95 -12.50
CA ASP A 1023 -61.66 9.13 -13.92
C ASP A 1023 -60.89 10.43 -14.17
N TYR A 1024 -61.27 11.52 -13.51
CA TYR A 1024 -60.60 12.82 -13.61
C TYR A 1024 -59.14 12.76 -13.15
N HIS A 1025 -58.88 12.23 -11.95
CA HIS A 1025 -57.52 12.15 -11.42
C HIS A 1025 -56.67 11.08 -12.12
N ASN A 1026 -57.26 9.97 -12.56
CA ASN A 1026 -56.55 8.96 -13.36
C ASN A 1026 -56.16 9.51 -14.75
N TYR A 1027 -57.03 10.27 -15.41
CA TYR A 1027 -56.71 10.97 -16.66
C TYR A 1027 -55.53 11.94 -16.50
N ILE A 1028 -55.53 12.76 -15.45
CA ILE A 1028 -54.40 13.67 -15.14
C ILE A 1028 -53.12 12.85 -14.88
N TYR A 1029 -53.22 11.76 -14.13
CA TYR A 1029 -52.08 10.89 -13.87
C TYR A 1029 -51.45 10.36 -15.17
N GLU A 1030 -52.23 9.68 -16.01
CA GLU A 1030 -51.75 9.04 -17.24
C GLU A 1030 -51.17 10.06 -18.24
N GLN A 1031 -51.90 11.15 -18.51
CA GLN A 1031 -51.55 12.10 -19.57
C GLN A 1031 -50.46 13.10 -19.13
N GLU A 1032 -50.55 13.63 -17.89
CA GLU A 1032 -49.75 14.76 -17.45
C GLU A 1032 -48.62 14.45 -16.46
N VAL A 1033 -48.65 13.29 -15.80
CA VAL A 1033 -47.79 13.02 -14.62
C VAL A 1033 -46.95 11.75 -14.76
N GLU A 1034 -47.50 10.62 -15.20
CA GLU A 1034 -46.85 9.30 -15.15
C GLU A 1034 -45.45 9.30 -15.75
N THR A 1035 -45.31 9.88 -16.94
CA THR A 1035 -44.07 9.90 -17.73
C THR A 1035 -43.08 10.99 -17.32
N LYS A 1036 -43.38 11.78 -16.27
CA LYS A 1036 -42.59 12.97 -15.91
C LYS A 1036 -41.55 12.67 -14.80
N GLY A 1037 -40.67 13.65 -14.57
CA GLY A 1037 -39.65 13.55 -13.53
C GLY A 1037 -40.24 13.48 -12.11
N LYS A 1038 -39.52 12.81 -11.20
CA LYS A 1038 -39.94 12.48 -9.82
C LYS A 1038 -40.65 13.61 -9.06
N THR A 1039 -40.24 14.86 -9.22
CA THR A 1039 -40.89 16.01 -8.56
C THR A 1039 -42.37 16.17 -8.95
N LYS A 1040 -42.75 15.98 -10.23
CA LYS A 1040 -44.16 16.05 -10.64
C LYS A 1040 -44.99 14.92 -10.01
N LEU A 1041 -44.44 13.71 -9.99
CA LEU A 1041 -45.07 12.54 -9.34
C LEU A 1041 -45.26 12.75 -7.83
N LEU A 1042 -44.30 13.39 -7.14
CA LEU A 1042 -44.43 13.73 -5.72
C LEU A 1042 -45.50 14.80 -5.48
N ASN A 1043 -45.51 15.88 -6.27
CA ASN A 1043 -46.50 16.95 -6.13
C ASN A 1043 -47.93 16.41 -6.36
N PHE A 1044 -48.13 15.58 -7.38
CA PHE A 1044 -49.43 14.97 -7.67
C PHE A 1044 -49.85 13.93 -6.61
N LEU A 1045 -48.90 13.21 -6.02
CA LEU A 1045 -49.21 12.34 -4.88
C LEU A 1045 -49.60 13.15 -3.63
N GLU A 1046 -49.02 14.34 -3.43
CA GLU A 1046 -49.44 15.25 -2.36
C GLU A 1046 -50.82 15.90 -2.65
N GLU A 1047 -51.14 16.15 -3.92
CA GLU A 1047 -52.48 16.59 -4.37
C GLU A 1047 -53.54 15.51 -4.10
N LEU A 1048 -53.30 14.26 -4.51
CA LEU A 1048 -54.17 13.11 -4.21
C LEU A 1048 -54.35 12.87 -2.70
N LYS A 1049 -53.33 13.15 -1.88
CA LYS A 1049 -53.47 13.08 -0.41
C LYS A 1049 -54.52 14.06 0.09
N ARG A 1050 -54.50 15.30 -0.39
CA ARG A 1050 -55.47 16.33 0.01
C ARG A 1050 -56.89 15.98 -0.44
N VAL A 1051 -57.05 15.40 -1.64
CA VAL A 1051 -58.34 14.88 -2.14
C VAL A 1051 -58.88 13.77 -1.23
N MET A 1052 -58.03 12.79 -0.85
CA MET A 1052 -58.43 11.75 0.11
C MET A 1052 -58.75 12.31 1.50
N GLU A 1053 -57.94 13.25 2.00
CA GLU A 1053 -58.14 13.91 3.29
C GLU A 1053 -59.47 14.71 3.32
N THR A 1054 -59.91 15.30 2.21
CA THR A 1054 -61.25 15.90 2.10
C THR A 1054 -62.39 14.88 2.07
N LEU A 1055 -62.21 13.75 1.36
CA LEU A 1055 -63.22 12.69 1.27
C LEU A 1055 -63.51 12.03 2.62
N ASP A 1056 -62.48 11.79 3.45
CA ASP A 1056 -62.66 11.28 4.81
C ASP A 1056 -63.46 12.29 5.68
N THR A 1057 -63.22 13.60 5.55
CA THR A 1057 -63.98 14.62 6.31
C THR A 1057 -65.44 14.75 5.88
N GLU A 1058 -65.75 14.68 4.58
CA GLU A 1058 -67.13 14.68 4.10
C GLU A 1058 -67.90 13.43 4.57
N PHE A 1059 -67.21 12.29 4.74
CA PHE A 1059 -67.79 11.07 5.26
C PHE A 1059 -68.07 11.15 6.78
N GLU A 1060 -67.17 11.73 7.59
CA GLU A 1060 -67.43 11.96 9.02
C GLU A 1060 -68.60 12.94 9.25
N ASP A 1061 -68.68 14.04 8.49
CA ASP A 1061 -69.79 14.99 8.63
C ASP A 1061 -71.12 14.43 8.08
N GLN A 1062 -71.11 13.57 7.05
CA GLN A 1062 -72.30 12.77 6.69
C GLN A 1062 -72.73 11.82 7.81
N ILE A 1063 -71.79 11.18 8.52
CA ILE A 1063 -72.12 10.32 9.67
C ILE A 1063 -72.73 11.15 10.80
N ARG A 1064 -72.18 12.33 11.14
CA ARG A 1064 -72.79 13.25 12.11
C ARG A 1064 -74.20 13.67 11.72
N TYR A 1065 -74.40 14.12 10.48
CA TYR A 1065 -75.69 14.60 10.00
C TYR A 1065 -76.77 13.50 10.04
N ASN A 1066 -76.39 12.25 9.77
CA ASN A 1066 -77.28 11.09 9.91
C ASN A 1066 -77.56 10.70 11.38
N PHE A 1067 -76.59 10.84 12.28
CA PHE A 1067 -76.80 10.57 13.72
C PHE A 1067 -77.72 11.60 14.39
N ASP A 1068 -77.48 12.90 14.16
CA ASP A 1068 -78.31 13.97 14.72
C ASP A 1068 -79.74 13.94 14.14
N GLY A 1069 -79.90 13.50 12.88
CA GLY A 1069 -81.20 13.31 12.24
C GLY A 1069 -82.07 12.20 12.87
N TYR A 1070 -81.47 11.16 13.46
CA TYR A 1070 -82.18 10.01 14.02
C TYR A 1070 -82.37 10.06 15.56
N ALA A 1071 -81.64 10.91 16.27
CA ALA A 1071 -81.67 10.96 17.74
C ALA A 1071 -82.92 11.62 18.36
N CYS A 1072 -83.87 12.14 17.56
CA CYS A 1072 -84.90 13.08 18.02
C CYS A 1072 -86.31 12.49 18.29
N GLN A 1073 -86.54 11.16 18.25
CA GLN A 1073 -87.90 10.60 18.43
C GLN A 1073 -88.11 9.43 19.41
N HIS A 1074 -87.08 8.75 19.95
CA HIS A 1074 -87.32 7.61 20.85
C HIS A 1074 -86.46 7.54 22.12
N ILE A 1075 -87.08 6.98 23.17
CA ILE A 1075 -86.52 6.61 24.49
C ILE A 1075 -86.26 7.80 25.43
N LYS A 1076 -87.37 8.38 25.94
CA LYS A 1076 -87.47 8.76 27.36
C LYS A 1076 -87.82 7.51 28.19
N SER A 1077 -86.85 6.64 28.49
CA SER A 1077 -87.09 5.49 29.38
C SER A 1077 -85.84 5.06 30.16
N TYR A 1078 -85.92 5.13 31.50
CA TYR A 1078 -85.17 4.35 32.49
C TYR A 1078 -83.65 4.20 32.37
N ASN A 1079 -82.94 5.00 33.17
CA ASN A 1079 -81.79 4.50 33.94
C ASN A 1079 -82.29 3.47 34.97
N ILE A 1080 -81.67 2.29 35.04
CA ILE A 1080 -81.62 1.45 36.25
C ILE A 1080 -80.21 0.83 36.32
N TRP A 1081 -79.43 1.29 37.32
CA TRP A 1081 -78.12 0.78 37.78
C TRP A 1081 -76.97 0.77 36.76
#